data_AF-A0AAX0IV51-F1
#
_entry.id   AF-A0AAX0IV51-F1
#
_cell.length_a   1.000
_cell.length_b   1.000
_cell.length_c   1.000
_cell.angle_alpha   90.00
_cell.angle_beta   90.00
_cell.angle_gamma   90.00
#
_symmetry.space_group_name_H-M   'P 1'
#
loop_
_entity.id
_entity.type
_entity.pdbx_description
1 polymer ?
#
loop_
_entity_poly.entity_id
_entity_poly.type
_entity_poly.pdbx_seq_one_letter_code
_entity_poly.pdbx_strand_id
1 'polypeptide(L)'
;MITITNRRYETLCQLSFDLAGGLIAYDDWFEQDLDTGIGTYEFTVDKDGNPEIEKIINGCYVFVIDGTQTRGFEIVSIEQDNDSKTFYCEDGGLDLLGETVWPLDGTSRTLKEYFAAASLDSGWEIGVNDVPDSSKRSIKVESFETAVKRMRRIAKAFDVELSFSYEFVHGKVHRKLVNFHKRIGEDKKIRLEYGINVSKITKKESIEHLATALRAHGADGLTLQGYKYDDGRYWVGGDTLHDILEGKRWSRHDNVERDGGYIVDTYQSEAKTQEELFKETMLQLKKRAYPEATYEVDITLLPEGTSIGDSASIVDNDYLPAIQIEARIAKLKKQLSQPNIGKVTITNVVENPDTISERVQRLSTLVKERLFDFTEVPFVMTIHSTDGVIFQNSNIATKLIASVSKMDIPMNNRFSFRWKRVSKYGTDDATWNQQHTSSSNELSITVNDVDREASFICEAIEGNQVVASSSIVIKDFIVNKSIGPTPPTNPSPGDLWTDTSIPGKDVPKIYTNGEWKPVLNKDDKELERLQKEFEDRNREHANQYAKVMEIINKSQVTEDTFRDLTGRFSSLEESYKRIQETAEEIRGLGQRTKAVELNIEQSRVLLNALSTYFNVDEDGMLIGKNGNKLQTRYTNERMEFIDSGRVVAYVSGQQMNIVSATFWNSVTIANHIFEKYDNEFTVISYVGGAVNG
;
A
#
# COMPACT_ATOMS: atom_id res chain seq x y z
N MET A 1 -4.46 17.90 24.61
CA MET A 1 -3.49 18.04 23.50
C MET A 1 -3.17 16.66 22.96
N ILE A 2 -3.11 16.53 21.64
CA ILE A 2 -2.74 15.32 20.91
C ILE A 2 -1.44 15.61 20.17
N THR A 3 -0.45 14.72 20.25
CA THR A 3 0.81 14.82 19.49
C THR A 3 0.83 13.73 18.42
N ILE A 4 1.05 14.12 17.17
CA ILE A 4 1.16 13.18 16.04
C ILE A 4 2.62 13.04 15.66
N THR A 5 3.08 11.80 15.47
CA THR A 5 4.44 11.52 14.99
C THR A 5 4.42 10.58 13.79
N ASN A 6 5.47 10.62 12.97
CA ASN A 6 5.69 9.57 11.97
C ASN A 6 6.16 8.25 12.64
N ARG A 7 6.39 7.20 11.84
CA ARG A 7 6.87 5.89 12.33
C ARG A 7 8.28 5.91 12.93
N ARG A 8 9.03 6.99 12.75
CA ARG A 8 10.35 7.22 13.38
C ARG A 8 10.25 8.07 14.66
N TYR A 9 9.04 8.31 15.15
CA TYR A 9 8.73 9.15 16.32
C TYR A 9 9.17 10.61 16.19
N GLU A 10 9.27 11.11 14.95
CA GLU A 10 9.46 12.54 14.71
C GLU A 10 8.10 13.22 14.72
N THR A 11 7.96 14.26 15.55
CA THR A 11 6.73 15.04 15.66
C THR A 11 6.39 15.70 14.33
N LEU A 12 5.19 15.42 13.83
CA LEU A 12 4.65 16.01 12.60
C LEU A 12 3.84 17.26 12.92
N CYS A 13 2.89 17.15 13.85
CA CYS A 13 2.06 18.25 14.30
C CYS A 13 1.47 17.96 15.70
N GLN A 14 0.81 18.97 16.27
CA GLN A 14 0.06 18.87 17.51
C GLN A 14 -1.36 19.38 17.30
N LEU A 15 -2.33 18.72 17.93
CA LEU A 15 -3.73 19.14 17.96
C LEU A 15 -4.14 19.55 19.37
N SER A 16 -5.07 20.49 19.45
CA SER A 16 -5.67 20.94 20.70
C SER A 16 -7.19 20.68 20.69
N PHE A 17 -7.82 20.72 21.86
CA PHE A 17 -9.28 20.61 21.98
C PHE A 17 -9.95 21.98 22.20
N ASP A 18 -9.15 23.00 22.53
CA ASP A 18 -9.62 24.24 23.14
C ASP A 18 -8.82 25.48 22.71
N LEU A 19 -7.75 25.32 21.94
CA LEU A 19 -6.82 26.41 21.64
C LEU A 19 -7.08 26.97 20.23
N ALA A 20 -7.47 28.25 20.18
CA ALA A 20 -7.69 28.95 18.93
C ALA A 20 -6.36 29.18 18.17
N GLY A 21 -6.30 28.77 16.89
CA GLY A 21 -5.16 29.03 16.00
C GLY A 21 -4.23 27.84 15.68
N GLY A 22 -4.73 26.61 15.71
CA GLY A 22 -4.03 25.40 15.27
C GLY A 22 -5.01 24.32 14.81
N LEU A 23 -4.54 23.08 14.59
CA LEU A 23 -5.46 21.96 14.31
C LEU A 23 -6.30 21.65 15.55
N ILE A 24 -7.62 21.69 15.40
CA ILE A 24 -8.58 21.43 16.48
C ILE A 24 -9.13 20.02 16.31
N ALA A 25 -8.96 19.19 17.34
CA ALA A 25 -9.60 17.89 17.44
C ALA A 25 -10.92 18.00 18.20
N TYR A 26 -11.91 17.20 17.82
CA TYR A 26 -13.21 17.09 18.49
C TYR A 26 -13.80 15.69 18.28
N ASP A 27 -14.98 15.45 18.85
CA ASP A 27 -15.69 14.16 18.83
C ASP A 27 -14.79 12.97 19.17
N ASP A 28 -13.96 13.15 20.21
CA ASP A 28 -12.97 12.15 20.58
C ASP A 28 -13.55 11.08 21.51
N TRP A 29 -13.27 9.82 21.21
CA TRP A 29 -13.74 8.67 21.97
C TRP A 29 -12.62 7.67 22.17
N PHE A 30 -12.27 7.46 23.44
CA PHE A 30 -11.38 6.41 23.87
C PHE A 30 -12.17 5.26 24.48
N GLU A 31 -11.93 4.04 24.01
CA GLU A 31 -12.58 2.84 24.50
C GLU A 31 -11.55 1.78 24.89
N GLN A 32 -11.75 1.17 26.06
CA GLN A 32 -10.92 0.10 26.61
C GLN A 32 -11.77 -1.12 26.93
N ASP A 33 -11.16 -2.29 26.74
CA ASP A 33 -11.73 -3.58 27.08
C ASP A 33 -10.74 -4.35 27.94
N LEU A 34 -11.15 -4.72 29.16
CA LEU A 34 -10.29 -5.34 30.15
C LEU A 34 -9.88 -6.78 29.76
N ASP A 35 -10.76 -7.52 29.11
CA ASP A 35 -10.51 -8.93 28.76
C ASP A 35 -9.53 -9.04 27.60
N THR A 36 -9.67 -8.16 26.61
CA THR A 36 -8.75 -8.11 25.46
C THR A 36 -7.48 -7.30 25.75
N GLY A 37 -7.54 -6.35 26.70
CA GLY A 37 -6.47 -5.40 26.98
C GLY A 37 -6.27 -4.33 25.91
N ILE A 38 -7.13 -4.28 24.88
CA ILE A 38 -7.00 -3.37 23.73
C ILE A 38 -7.68 -2.04 24.04
N GLY A 39 -6.97 -0.95 23.76
CA GLY A 39 -7.50 0.40 23.67
C GLY A 39 -7.70 0.86 22.23
N THR A 40 -8.83 1.51 21.94
CA THR A 40 -9.08 2.20 20.66
C THR A 40 -9.37 3.67 20.91
N TYR A 41 -8.87 4.53 20.03
CA TYR A 41 -9.08 5.97 20.13
C TYR A 41 -9.51 6.54 18.78
N GLU A 42 -10.58 7.31 18.81
CA GLU A 42 -11.19 7.95 17.65
C GLU A 42 -11.27 9.44 17.90
N PHE A 43 -11.03 10.27 16.88
CA PHE A 43 -11.24 11.72 16.93
C PHE A 43 -11.35 12.32 15.52
N THR A 44 -11.99 13.48 15.41
CA THR A 44 -12.18 14.21 14.15
C THR A 44 -11.43 15.54 14.17
N VAL A 45 -10.97 15.99 13.00
CA VAL A 45 -10.27 17.26 12.78
C VAL A 45 -10.82 17.93 11.52
N ASP A 46 -11.11 19.22 11.60
CA ASP A 46 -11.62 20.00 10.46
C ASP A 46 -10.53 20.32 9.42
N LYS A 47 -10.94 20.34 8.15
CA LYS A 47 -10.14 20.80 6.99
C LYS A 47 -10.29 22.31 6.83
N ASP A 48 -9.69 23.06 7.74
CA ASP A 48 -9.70 24.53 7.75
C ASP A 48 -8.71 25.17 6.74
N GLY A 49 -8.07 24.36 5.88
CA GLY A 49 -7.03 24.79 4.95
C GLY A 49 -5.62 24.77 5.53
N ASN A 50 -5.43 24.35 6.79
CA ASN A 50 -4.11 24.17 7.39
C ASN A 50 -3.37 22.96 6.76
N PRO A 51 -2.21 23.15 6.11
CA PRO A 51 -1.51 22.08 5.42
C PRO A 51 -0.95 20.98 6.36
N GLU A 52 -0.88 21.24 7.67
CA GLU A 52 -0.42 20.25 8.65
C GLU A 52 -1.34 19.02 8.73
N ILE A 53 -2.64 19.16 8.43
CA ILE A 53 -3.60 18.04 8.43
C ILE A 53 -3.27 16.98 7.37
N GLU A 54 -2.59 17.37 6.29
CA GLU A 54 -2.17 16.45 5.23
C GLU A 54 -0.93 15.62 5.59
N LYS A 55 -0.23 16.00 6.67
CA LYS A 55 0.86 15.19 7.21
C LYS A 55 0.35 14.01 8.04
N ILE A 56 -0.89 14.07 8.51
CA ILE A 56 -1.50 13.00 9.32
C ILE A 56 -2.02 11.92 8.37
N ILE A 57 -1.31 10.80 8.32
CA ILE A 57 -1.60 9.66 7.44
C ILE A 57 -1.69 8.35 8.25
N ASN A 58 -2.23 7.29 7.64
CA ASN A 58 -2.22 5.95 8.23
C ASN A 58 -0.79 5.54 8.63
N GLY A 59 -0.64 4.90 9.78
CA GLY A 59 0.64 4.50 10.37
C GLY A 59 1.35 5.60 11.15
N CYS A 60 0.79 6.81 11.26
CA CYS A 60 1.28 7.79 12.24
C CYS A 60 0.94 7.32 13.65
N TYR A 61 1.79 7.69 14.62
CA TYR A 61 1.49 7.48 16.03
C TYR A 61 0.78 8.70 16.62
N VAL A 62 -0.18 8.43 17.50
CA VAL A 62 -0.99 9.40 18.23
C VAL A 62 -0.67 9.26 19.71
N PHE A 63 -0.19 10.35 20.32
CA PHE A 63 0.04 10.42 21.75
C PHE A 63 -0.89 11.44 22.39
N VAL A 64 -1.69 11.00 23.36
CA VAL A 64 -2.70 11.81 24.03
C VAL A 64 -2.61 11.62 25.54
N ILE A 65 -2.82 12.70 26.28
CA ILE A 65 -2.76 12.69 27.74
C ILE A 65 -4.10 12.19 28.28
N ASP A 66 -4.05 11.19 29.16
CA ASP A 66 -5.17 10.69 29.96
C ASP A 66 -4.80 10.82 31.44
N GLY A 67 -5.29 11.87 32.10
CA GLY A 67 -4.89 12.20 33.47
C GLY A 67 -3.39 12.45 33.58
N THR A 68 -2.68 11.59 34.32
CA THR A 68 -1.22 11.66 34.48
C THR A 68 -0.46 10.76 33.50
N GLN A 69 -1.16 9.95 32.70
CA GLN A 69 -0.55 9.01 31.78
C GLN A 69 -0.57 9.56 30.35
N THR A 70 0.45 9.23 29.56
CA THR A 70 0.43 9.44 28.12
C THR A 70 0.08 8.12 27.45
N ARG A 71 -1.03 8.11 26.71
CA ARG A 71 -1.45 6.97 25.90
C ARG A 71 -0.88 7.10 24.51
N GLY A 72 -0.49 5.98 23.92
CA GLY A 72 0.00 5.90 22.55
C GLY A 72 -0.88 4.96 21.72
N PHE A 73 -1.17 5.38 20.50
CA PHE A 73 -1.96 4.65 19.53
C PHE A 73 -1.31 4.77 18.15
N GLU A 74 -1.64 3.90 17.22
CA GLU A 74 -1.30 4.04 15.80
C GLU A 74 -2.57 4.27 14.98
N ILE A 75 -2.51 5.19 14.01
CA ILE A 75 -3.63 5.46 13.09
C ILE A 75 -3.76 4.30 12.11
N VAL A 76 -4.79 3.49 12.27
CA VAL A 76 -5.05 2.32 11.42
C VAL A 76 -5.93 2.67 10.22
N SER A 77 -6.84 3.63 10.39
CA SER A 77 -7.71 4.10 9.31
C SER A 77 -8.01 5.59 9.43
N ILE A 78 -8.28 6.21 8.29
CA ILE A 78 -8.70 7.60 8.17
C ILE A 78 -9.91 7.62 7.24
N GLU A 79 -10.99 8.23 7.70
CA GLU A 79 -12.14 8.59 6.90
C GLU A 79 -12.13 10.10 6.69
N GLN A 80 -12.49 10.58 5.51
CA GLN A 80 -12.47 12.01 5.23
C GLN A 80 -13.51 12.39 4.18
N ASP A 81 -14.08 13.57 4.35
CA ASP A 81 -14.98 14.20 3.38
C ASP A 81 -14.40 15.57 2.94
N ASN A 82 -15.24 16.48 2.47
CA ASN A 82 -14.77 17.81 2.05
C ASN A 82 -14.33 18.68 3.23
N ASP A 83 -14.88 18.44 4.42
CA ASP A 83 -14.85 19.36 5.55
C ASP A 83 -14.01 18.83 6.73
N SER A 84 -13.78 17.53 6.82
CA SER A 84 -13.11 16.91 7.98
C SER A 84 -12.30 15.65 7.65
N LYS A 85 -11.46 15.23 8.61
CA LYS A 85 -10.83 13.90 8.68
C LYS A 85 -11.14 13.27 10.05
N THR A 86 -11.68 12.07 10.04
CA THR A 86 -11.87 11.22 11.24
C THR A 86 -10.78 10.15 11.28
N PHE A 87 -10.10 10.05 12.41
CA PHE A 87 -8.97 9.16 12.63
C PHE A 87 -9.38 8.02 13.56
N TYR A 88 -9.14 6.79 13.12
CA TYR A 88 -9.36 5.59 13.92
C TYR A 88 -8.01 5.01 14.32
N CYS A 89 -7.77 4.91 15.62
CA CYS A 89 -6.48 4.54 16.19
C CYS A 89 -6.61 3.35 17.14
N GLU A 90 -5.55 2.56 17.25
CA GLU A 90 -5.51 1.36 18.11
C GLU A 90 -4.19 1.28 18.88
N ASP A 91 -4.23 0.71 20.09
CA ASP A 91 -3.01 0.34 20.83
C ASP A 91 -2.36 -0.92 20.25
N GLY A 92 -1.14 -1.23 20.66
CA GLY A 92 -0.38 -2.38 20.11
C GLY A 92 0.14 -2.15 18.69
N GLY A 93 -0.53 -1.32 17.90
CA GLY A 93 -0.14 -0.87 16.57
C GLY A 93 -0.12 -1.98 15.51
N LEU A 94 0.18 -1.58 14.27
CA LEU A 94 0.29 -2.47 13.11
C LEU A 94 1.34 -3.56 13.33
N ASP A 95 2.41 -3.26 14.06
CA ASP A 95 3.53 -4.18 14.33
C ASP A 95 3.08 -5.43 15.13
N LEU A 96 1.95 -5.40 15.82
CA LEU A 96 1.36 -6.57 16.49
C LEU A 96 0.05 -7.03 15.85
N LEU A 97 -0.73 -6.10 15.28
CA LEU A 97 -2.03 -6.41 14.68
C LEU A 97 -1.89 -7.03 13.28
N GLY A 98 -0.92 -6.55 12.50
CA GLY A 98 -0.64 -7.02 11.15
C GLY A 98 0.34 -8.19 11.10
N GLU A 99 1.09 -8.45 12.18
CA GLU A 99 2.05 -9.55 12.23
C GLU A 99 1.36 -10.89 12.47
N THR A 100 1.75 -11.91 11.71
CA THR A 100 1.22 -13.27 11.84
C THR A 100 2.26 -14.19 12.46
N VAL A 101 1.88 -14.88 13.54
CA VAL A 101 2.77 -15.78 14.28
C VAL A 101 2.44 -17.25 14.02
N TRP A 102 3.49 -18.08 14.06
CA TRP A 102 3.39 -19.51 13.82
C TRP A 102 2.51 -20.23 14.87
N PRO A 103 1.85 -21.35 14.48
CA PRO A 103 1.17 -22.27 15.40
C PRO A 103 2.04 -22.66 16.61
N LEU A 104 1.40 -22.97 17.74
CA LEU A 104 2.09 -23.48 18.94
C LEU A 104 1.89 -24.98 19.08
N ASP A 105 2.99 -25.67 19.32
CA ASP A 105 3.10 -27.12 19.44
C ASP A 105 2.64 -27.68 20.80
N GLY A 106 2.29 -26.82 21.76
CA GLY A 106 2.03 -27.24 23.14
C GLY A 106 3.29 -27.46 23.97
N THR A 107 4.48 -27.05 23.50
CA THR A 107 5.67 -27.08 24.35
C THR A 107 5.49 -26.10 25.50
N SER A 108 5.74 -26.56 26.73
CA SER A 108 5.62 -25.73 27.93
C SER A 108 6.69 -24.65 28.00
N ARG A 109 6.28 -23.37 28.05
CA ARG A 109 7.16 -22.20 28.07
C ARG A 109 6.71 -21.20 29.13
N THR A 110 7.63 -20.32 29.53
CA THR A 110 7.37 -19.16 30.39
C THR A 110 6.67 -18.06 29.59
N LEU A 111 6.07 -17.09 30.29
CA LEU A 111 5.46 -15.92 29.66
C LEU A 111 6.48 -15.17 28.78
N LYS A 112 7.71 -14.98 29.28
CA LYS A 112 8.78 -14.26 28.55
C LYS A 112 9.16 -14.96 27.25
N GLU A 113 9.28 -16.29 27.27
CA GLU A 113 9.59 -17.08 26.08
C GLU A 113 8.46 -17.01 25.04
N TYR A 114 7.19 -17.09 25.48
CA TYR A 114 6.05 -16.93 24.58
C TYR A 114 5.96 -15.52 24.02
N PHE A 115 6.18 -14.50 24.84
CA PHE A 115 6.19 -13.10 24.41
C PHE A 115 7.28 -12.87 23.36
N ALA A 116 8.53 -13.29 23.62
CA ALA A 116 9.65 -13.11 22.69
C ALA A 116 9.38 -13.75 21.32
N ALA A 117 8.71 -14.90 21.28
CA ALA A 117 8.30 -15.54 20.04
C ALA A 117 7.14 -14.82 19.34
N ALA A 118 6.23 -14.20 20.10
CA ALA A 118 5.07 -13.50 19.57
C ALA A 118 5.36 -12.05 19.13
N SER A 119 6.40 -11.42 19.68
CA SER A 119 6.76 -10.02 19.45
C SER A 119 8.07 -9.85 18.68
N LEU A 120 8.57 -10.92 18.05
CA LEU A 120 9.86 -10.92 17.35
C LEU A 120 9.93 -9.76 16.35
N ASP A 121 11.00 -8.98 16.41
CA ASP A 121 11.28 -7.81 15.56
C ASP A 121 10.23 -6.67 15.57
N SER A 122 9.20 -6.74 16.43
CA SER A 122 8.15 -5.72 16.54
C SER A 122 8.59 -4.44 17.26
N GLY A 123 9.71 -4.48 17.98
CA GLY A 123 10.17 -3.40 18.87
C GLY A 123 9.33 -3.22 20.14
N TRP A 124 8.41 -4.14 20.43
CA TRP A 124 7.70 -4.21 21.71
C TRP A 124 8.49 -5.03 22.73
N GLU A 125 8.53 -4.52 23.96
CA GLU A 125 9.20 -5.15 25.09
C GLU A 125 8.21 -5.43 26.22
N ILE A 126 8.60 -6.29 27.17
CA ILE A 126 7.85 -6.47 28.39
C ILE A 126 8.12 -5.28 29.32
N GLY A 127 7.05 -4.64 29.79
CA GLY A 127 7.08 -3.65 30.87
C GLY A 127 6.91 -4.33 32.22
N VAL A 128 5.75 -4.13 32.86
CA VAL A 128 5.38 -4.84 34.09
C VAL A 128 5.13 -6.32 33.77
N ASN A 129 5.63 -7.21 34.62
CA ASN A 129 5.33 -8.64 34.57
C ASN A 129 5.14 -9.18 35.99
N ASP A 130 3.88 -9.34 36.39
CA ASP A 130 3.52 -9.90 37.70
C ASP A 130 3.55 -11.44 37.72
N VAL A 131 3.87 -12.10 36.60
CA VAL A 131 4.03 -13.54 36.53
C VAL A 131 5.43 -13.94 37.00
N PRO A 132 5.57 -14.85 37.98
CA PRO A 132 6.87 -15.36 38.40
C PRO A 132 7.62 -16.04 37.24
N ASP A 133 8.91 -15.76 37.10
CA ASP A 133 9.76 -16.28 36.01
C ASP A 133 9.84 -17.82 35.94
N SER A 134 9.52 -18.51 37.04
CA SER A 134 9.43 -19.98 37.09
C SER A 134 8.13 -20.55 36.54
N SER A 135 7.10 -19.71 36.35
CA SER A 135 5.78 -20.16 35.90
C SER A 135 5.82 -20.53 34.42
N LYS A 136 5.30 -21.72 34.10
CA LYS A 136 5.18 -22.22 32.72
C LYS A 136 3.75 -22.65 32.42
N ARG A 137 3.37 -22.50 31.15
CA ARG A 137 2.07 -22.93 30.58
C ARG A 137 2.29 -23.65 29.26
N SER A 138 1.31 -24.43 28.83
CA SER A 138 1.37 -25.34 27.69
C SER A 138 0.30 -24.98 26.67
N ILE A 139 0.56 -23.95 25.87
CA ILE A 139 -0.41 -23.43 24.90
C ILE A 139 -0.24 -24.16 23.57
N LYS A 140 -1.31 -24.82 23.09
CA LYS A 140 -1.37 -25.43 21.76
C LYS A 140 -2.32 -24.65 20.86
N VAL A 141 -1.86 -24.29 19.67
CA VAL A 141 -2.65 -23.58 18.64
C VAL A 141 -2.29 -24.19 17.30
N GLU A 142 -3.29 -24.70 16.56
CA GLU A 142 -3.05 -25.43 15.30
C GLU A 142 -3.00 -24.53 14.06
N SER A 143 -3.58 -23.32 14.14
CA SER A 143 -3.61 -22.34 13.06
C SER A 143 -2.67 -21.16 13.31
N PHE A 144 -2.31 -20.45 12.24
CA PHE A 144 -1.69 -19.14 12.34
C PHE A 144 -2.65 -18.14 13.01
N GLU A 145 -2.11 -17.18 13.75
CA GLU A 145 -2.88 -16.08 14.35
C GLU A 145 -2.06 -14.78 14.40
N THR A 146 -2.71 -13.65 14.65
CA THR A 146 -1.99 -12.38 14.79
C THR A 146 -1.20 -12.33 16.10
N ALA A 147 -0.13 -11.54 16.14
CA ALA A 147 0.68 -11.39 17.37
C ALA A 147 -0.16 -10.85 18.54
N VAL A 148 -1.06 -9.88 18.34
CA VAL A 148 -2.00 -9.42 19.40
C VAL A 148 -2.93 -10.54 19.86
N LYS A 149 -3.45 -11.39 18.95
CA LYS A 149 -4.30 -12.52 19.35
C LYS A 149 -3.50 -13.54 20.18
N ARG A 150 -2.27 -13.84 19.78
CA ARG A 150 -1.33 -14.69 20.52
C ARG A 150 -1.04 -14.11 21.91
N MET A 151 -0.75 -12.81 22.04
CA MET A 151 -0.49 -12.16 23.33
C MET A 151 -1.67 -12.26 24.29
N ARG A 152 -2.90 -12.05 23.80
CA ARG A 152 -4.12 -12.23 24.61
C ARG A 152 -4.29 -13.67 25.08
N ARG A 153 -4.04 -14.65 24.19
CA ARG A 153 -4.07 -16.07 24.58
C ARG A 153 -3.02 -16.39 25.65
N ILE A 154 -1.82 -15.82 25.53
CA ILE A 154 -0.76 -15.94 26.54
C ILE A 154 -1.25 -15.33 27.86
N ALA A 155 -1.73 -14.09 27.87
CA ALA A 155 -2.22 -13.42 29.08
C ALA A 155 -3.31 -14.26 29.80
N LYS A 156 -4.28 -14.78 29.04
CA LYS A 156 -5.34 -15.67 29.54
C LYS A 156 -4.79 -16.97 30.13
N ALA A 157 -3.83 -17.62 29.47
CA ALA A 157 -3.22 -18.86 29.97
C ALA A 157 -2.45 -18.67 31.28
N PHE A 158 -1.89 -17.48 31.48
CA PHE A 158 -1.17 -17.12 32.70
C PHE A 158 -2.04 -16.41 33.75
N ASP A 159 -3.34 -16.24 33.51
CA ASP A 159 -4.29 -15.58 34.42
C ASP A 159 -3.81 -14.18 34.84
N VAL A 160 -3.45 -13.39 33.82
CA VAL A 160 -3.01 -12.00 33.93
C VAL A 160 -3.74 -11.12 32.91
N GLU A 161 -3.83 -9.83 33.23
CA GLU A 161 -4.48 -8.80 32.43
C GLU A 161 -3.43 -8.01 31.64
N LEU A 162 -3.73 -7.77 30.36
CA LEU A 162 -2.83 -7.15 29.39
C LEU A 162 -3.05 -5.64 29.32
N SER A 163 -1.99 -4.85 29.22
CA SER A 163 -2.08 -3.43 28.85
C SER A 163 -0.88 -2.97 28.01
N PHE A 164 -1.09 -1.92 27.22
CA PHE A 164 -0.05 -1.31 26.39
C PHE A 164 0.33 0.07 26.90
N SER A 165 1.62 0.39 26.88
CA SER A 165 2.13 1.69 27.34
C SER A 165 3.41 2.10 26.61
N TYR A 166 3.78 3.36 26.75
CA TYR A 166 4.97 3.94 26.14
C TYR A 166 5.80 4.67 27.18
N GLU A 167 7.11 4.48 27.17
CA GLU A 167 8.04 5.27 27.96
C GLU A 167 8.67 6.36 27.09
N PHE A 168 8.72 7.58 27.62
CA PHE A 168 9.27 8.74 26.92
C PHE A 168 10.54 9.24 27.60
N VAL A 169 11.54 9.60 26.79
CA VAL A 169 12.77 10.27 27.24
C VAL A 169 12.96 11.52 26.39
N HIS A 170 13.04 12.68 27.04
CA HIS A 170 13.13 14.00 26.39
C HIS A 170 12.04 14.24 25.32
N GLY A 171 10.81 13.80 25.58
CA GLY A 171 9.67 14.00 24.67
C GLY A 171 9.65 13.09 23.45
N LYS A 172 10.55 12.08 23.38
CA LYS A 172 10.55 11.05 22.34
C LYS A 172 10.24 9.69 22.92
N VAL A 173 9.58 8.84 22.13
CA VAL A 173 9.34 7.44 22.49
C VAL A 173 10.69 6.74 22.66
N HIS A 174 10.90 6.16 23.83
CA HIS A 174 12.07 5.36 24.15
C HIS A 174 11.77 3.86 24.05
N ARG A 175 10.63 3.42 24.61
CA ARG A 175 10.23 2.01 24.66
C ARG A 175 8.72 1.87 24.43
N LYS A 176 8.34 0.82 23.69
CA LYS A 176 6.95 0.34 23.56
C LYS A 176 6.79 -0.87 24.47
N LEU A 177 5.82 -0.84 25.38
CA LEU A 177 5.71 -1.82 26.45
C LEU A 177 4.38 -2.55 26.44
N VAL A 178 4.46 -3.87 26.50
CA VAL A 178 3.34 -4.75 26.84
C VAL A 178 3.49 -5.14 28.31
N ASN A 179 2.46 -4.86 29.09
CA ASN A 179 2.43 -5.13 30.52
C ASN A 179 1.49 -6.31 30.82
N PHE A 180 1.91 -7.16 31.75
CA PHE A 180 1.16 -8.31 32.24
C PHE A 180 0.93 -8.15 33.74
N HIS A 181 -0.26 -7.69 34.09
CA HIS A 181 -0.65 -7.40 35.46
C HIS A 181 -1.40 -8.56 36.08
N LYS A 182 -1.21 -8.83 37.37
CA LYS A 182 -2.09 -9.79 38.05
C LYS A 182 -3.53 -9.29 38.08
N ARG A 183 -3.70 -7.96 38.16
CA ARG A 183 -4.98 -7.25 38.13
C ARG A 183 -4.76 -5.77 37.81
N ILE A 184 -5.54 -5.23 36.89
CA ILE A 184 -5.66 -3.82 36.52
C ILE A 184 -6.85 -3.20 37.27
N GLY A 185 -6.69 -1.95 37.68
CA GLY A 185 -7.66 -1.22 38.47
C GLY A 185 -7.56 -1.52 39.97
N GLU A 186 -8.19 -0.67 40.77
CA GLU A 186 -8.17 -0.72 42.22
C GLU A 186 -9.55 -1.11 42.78
N ASP A 187 -9.59 -1.53 44.04
CA ASP A 187 -10.86 -1.76 44.75
C ASP A 187 -11.50 -0.43 45.23
N LYS A 188 -11.51 0.56 44.32
CA LYS A 188 -12.14 1.86 44.51
C LYS A 188 -13.61 1.71 44.20
N LYS A 189 -14.50 1.74 45.20
CA LYS A 189 -15.95 1.61 45.01
C LYS A 189 -16.57 2.82 44.31
N ILE A 190 -16.48 2.85 42.98
CA ILE A 190 -17.10 3.89 42.15
C ILE A 190 -18.60 3.70 42.20
N ARG A 191 -19.36 4.69 42.68
CA ARG A 191 -20.82 4.61 42.78
C ARG A 191 -21.47 5.17 41.53
N LEU A 192 -22.26 4.35 40.85
CA LEU A 192 -23.03 4.65 39.64
C LEU A 192 -24.52 4.51 39.98
N GLU A 193 -25.22 5.63 40.11
CA GLU A 193 -26.60 5.68 40.58
C GLU A 193 -27.53 6.31 39.54
N TYR A 194 -28.60 5.58 39.20
CA TYR A 194 -29.61 6.03 38.25
C TYR A 194 -30.24 7.34 38.71
N GLY A 195 -30.35 8.31 37.80
CA GLY A 195 -30.88 9.64 38.09
C GLY A 195 -29.90 10.61 38.76
N ILE A 196 -28.70 10.16 39.17
CA ILE A 196 -27.62 11.03 39.67
C ILE A 196 -26.53 11.19 38.60
N ASN A 197 -25.77 10.12 38.36
CA ASN A 197 -24.65 10.11 37.41
C ASN A 197 -24.81 9.04 36.31
N VAL A 198 -25.93 8.33 36.32
CA VAL A 198 -26.32 7.35 35.31
C VAL A 198 -27.63 7.78 34.66
N SER A 199 -27.67 7.82 33.33
CA SER A 199 -28.89 8.15 32.56
C SER A 199 -29.67 6.91 32.14
N LYS A 200 -29.00 5.77 31.94
CA LYS A 200 -29.64 4.54 31.48
C LYS A 200 -28.83 3.32 31.89
N ILE A 201 -29.54 2.29 32.32
CA ILE A 201 -28.98 0.96 32.57
C ILE A 201 -29.67 -0.02 31.62
N THR A 202 -28.86 -0.74 30.85
CA THR A 202 -29.34 -1.81 29.97
C THR A 202 -28.79 -3.14 30.46
N LYS A 203 -29.67 -4.06 30.86
CA LYS A 203 -29.32 -5.42 31.28
C LYS A 203 -29.55 -6.40 30.12
N LYS A 204 -28.52 -7.15 29.76
CA LYS A 204 -28.59 -8.28 28.82
C LYS A 204 -28.33 -9.57 29.60
N GLU A 205 -29.18 -10.58 29.42
CA GLU A 205 -29.04 -11.89 30.06
C GLU A 205 -29.00 -13.01 29.03
N SER A 206 -28.13 -14.00 29.24
CA SER A 206 -28.03 -15.20 28.40
C SER A 206 -27.88 -16.47 29.24
N ILE A 207 -28.43 -17.57 28.73
CA ILE A 207 -28.24 -18.93 29.27
C ILE A 207 -27.46 -19.83 28.29
N GLU A 208 -26.89 -19.24 27.23
CA GLU A 208 -26.20 -19.99 26.16
C GLU A 208 -25.06 -20.87 26.71
N HIS A 209 -24.34 -20.39 27.72
CA HIS A 209 -23.24 -21.10 28.37
C HIS A 209 -23.56 -21.60 29.79
N LEU A 210 -24.86 -21.68 30.14
CA LEU A 210 -25.30 -22.15 31.45
C LEU A 210 -24.91 -23.61 31.65
N ALA A 211 -24.21 -23.91 32.74
CA ALA A 211 -23.85 -25.26 33.15
C ALA A 211 -24.03 -25.43 34.66
N THR A 212 -24.82 -26.42 35.05
CA THR A 212 -25.03 -26.79 36.47
C THR A 212 -24.14 -27.96 36.89
N ALA A 213 -23.36 -28.52 35.96
CA ALA A 213 -22.31 -29.49 36.22
C ALA A 213 -21.19 -29.37 35.18
N LEU A 214 -19.94 -29.64 35.57
CA LEU A 214 -18.77 -29.58 34.70
C LEU A 214 -17.97 -30.88 34.73
N ARG A 215 -17.73 -31.47 33.56
CA ARG A 215 -16.74 -32.52 33.35
C ARG A 215 -15.36 -31.89 33.19
N ALA A 216 -14.45 -32.20 34.11
CA ALA A 216 -13.15 -31.55 34.16
C ALA A 216 -12.04 -32.44 33.61
N HIS A 217 -11.25 -31.87 32.70
CA HIS A 217 -10.07 -32.50 32.12
C HIS A 217 -8.84 -31.61 32.37
N GLY A 218 -7.82 -32.18 33.00
CA GLY A 218 -6.50 -31.58 33.24
C GLY A 218 -5.45 -32.08 32.24
N ALA A 219 -4.19 -31.71 32.47
CA ALA A 219 -3.07 -32.15 31.65
C ALA A 219 -2.93 -33.69 31.63
N ASP A 220 -2.39 -34.22 30.53
CA ASP A 220 -2.08 -35.65 30.36
C ASP A 220 -3.29 -36.60 30.59
N GLY A 221 -4.51 -36.13 30.32
CA GLY A 221 -5.74 -36.89 30.49
C GLY A 221 -6.24 -36.99 31.94
N LEU A 222 -5.70 -36.17 32.84
CA LEU A 222 -6.17 -36.06 34.22
C LEU A 222 -7.66 -35.72 34.25
N THR A 223 -8.42 -36.32 35.15
CA THR A 223 -9.83 -36.00 35.40
C THR A 223 -10.11 -35.97 36.89
N LEU A 224 -11.32 -35.58 37.29
CA LEU A 224 -11.79 -35.71 38.67
C LEU A 224 -12.22 -37.14 39.03
N GLN A 225 -12.01 -38.13 38.15
CA GLN A 225 -12.34 -39.52 38.43
C GLN A 225 -11.68 -40.00 39.73
N GLY A 226 -12.51 -40.42 40.69
CA GLY A 226 -12.05 -40.90 42.01
C GLY A 226 -11.75 -39.81 43.03
N TYR A 227 -11.82 -38.52 42.66
CA TYR A 227 -11.73 -37.41 43.60
C TYR A 227 -13.01 -37.32 44.43
N LYS A 228 -12.88 -37.31 45.76
CA LYS A 228 -14.02 -37.29 46.68
C LYS A 228 -14.23 -35.89 47.25
N TYR A 229 -15.36 -35.30 46.91
CA TYR A 229 -15.80 -34.02 47.46
C TYR A 229 -17.32 -33.98 47.53
N ASP A 230 -17.84 -33.54 48.67
CA ASP A 230 -19.25 -33.24 48.89
C ASP A 230 -19.35 -32.27 50.07
N ASP A 231 -19.83 -31.05 49.83
CA ASP A 231 -20.06 -30.04 50.87
C ASP A 231 -21.56 -29.79 51.15
N GLY A 232 -22.44 -30.65 50.61
CA GLY A 232 -23.90 -30.54 50.70
C GLY A 232 -24.53 -29.66 49.61
N ARG A 233 -23.74 -28.84 48.90
CA ARG A 233 -24.18 -28.10 47.70
C ARG A 233 -23.47 -28.60 46.45
N TYR A 234 -22.15 -28.68 46.52
CA TYR A 234 -21.31 -29.14 45.44
C TYR A 234 -20.77 -30.54 45.74
N TRP A 235 -20.79 -31.40 44.74
CA TRP A 235 -20.27 -32.76 44.90
C TRP A 235 -19.67 -33.30 43.59
N VAL A 236 -18.69 -34.19 43.74
CA VAL A 236 -18.04 -34.86 42.61
C VAL A 236 -18.62 -36.26 42.46
N GLY A 237 -19.19 -36.53 41.29
CA GLY A 237 -19.70 -37.83 40.88
C GLY A 237 -18.97 -38.30 39.63
N GLY A 238 -18.24 -39.41 39.72
CA GLY A 238 -17.37 -39.85 38.63
C GLY A 238 -16.25 -38.83 38.39
N ASP A 239 -16.23 -38.25 37.19
CA ASP A 239 -15.32 -37.19 36.74
C ASP A 239 -15.96 -35.78 36.72
N THR A 240 -17.19 -35.66 37.20
CA THR A 240 -18.02 -34.47 37.02
C THR A 240 -18.30 -33.78 38.36
N LEU A 241 -18.10 -32.46 38.43
CA LEU A 241 -18.50 -31.61 39.54
C LEU A 241 -19.92 -31.07 39.32
N HIS A 242 -20.78 -31.15 40.33
CA HIS A 242 -22.20 -30.76 40.23
C HIS A 242 -22.55 -29.66 41.24
N ASP A 243 -23.49 -28.76 40.90
CA ASP A 243 -24.15 -27.82 41.84
C ASP A 243 -25.61 -28.25 42.07
N ILE A 244 -25.93 -28.79 43.25
CA ILE A 244 -27.26 -29.30 43.58
C ILE A 244 -28.32 -28.19 43.54
N LEU A 245 -27.97 -26.97 43.97
CA LEU A 245 -28.92 -25.87 44.09
C LEU A 245 -29.38 -25.42 42.69
N GLU A 246 -28.43 -25.05 41.83
CA GLU A 246 -28.75 -24.62 40.48
C GLU A 246 -29.19 -25.80 39.60
N GLY A 247 -28.68 -27.01 39.87
CA GLY A 247 -29.19 -28.24 39.28
C GLY A 247 -30.70 -28.40 39.50
N LYS A 248 -31.21 -28.18 40.72
CA LYS A 248 -32.65 -28.19 41.03
C LYS A 248 -33.42 -27.08 40.30
N ARG A 249 -32.84 -25.88 40.22
CA ARG A 249 -33.49 -24.73 39.55
C ARG A 249 -33.68 -24.94 38.05
N TRP A 250 -32.67 -25.51 37.38
CA TRP A 250 -32.64 -25.66 35.92
C TRP A 250 -32.96 -27.07 35.43
N SER A 251 -33.25 -28.00 36.35
CA SER A 251 -33.58 -29.37 36.02
C SER A 251 -34.82 -29.47 35.14
N ARG A 252 -34.76 -30.40 34.19
CA ARG A 252 -35.91 -30.84 33.38
C ARG A 252 -36.70 -31.97 34.04
N HIS A 253 -36.26 -32.44 35.21
CA HIS A 253 -36.83 -33.56 35.95
C HIS A 253 -37.25 -33.14 37.37
N ASP A 254 -38.34 -33.73 37.85
CA ASP A 254 -38.95 -33.42 39.16
C ASP A 254 -38.07 -33.79 40.35
N ASN A 255 -37.15 -34.75 40.20
CA ASN A 255 -36.23 -35.17 41.25
C ASN A 255 -34.80 -35.33 40.73
N VAL A 256 -33.99 -34.28 40.89
CA VAL A 256 -32.58 -34.24 40.45
C VAL A 256 -31.71 -35.31 41.09
N GLU A 257 -31.98 -35.63 42.36
CA GLU A 257 -31.18 -36.59 43.13
C GLU A 257 -31.43 -38.04 42.66
N ARG A 258 -32.61 -38.32 42.08
CA ARG A 258 -32.99 -39.65 41.55
C ARG A 258 -32.76 -39.77 40.05
N ASP A 259 -33.21 -38.78 39.28
CA ASP A 259 -33.35 -38.86 37.82
C ASP A 259 -32.25 -38.10 37.08
N GLY A 260 -31.36 -37.41 37.79
CA GLY A 260 -30.42 -36.46 37.20
C GLY A 260 -31.14 -35.22 36.66
N GLY A 261 -30.58 -34.58 35.64
CA GLY A 261 -31.16 -33.36 35.05
C GLY A 261 -30.25 -32.14 35.04
N TYR A 262 -29.01 -32.30 35.50
CA TYR A 262 -27.98 -31.28 35.36
C TYR A 262 -27.72 -30.95 33.89
N ILE A 263 -27.49 -29.66 33.61
CA ILE A 263 -26.94 -29.18 32.35
C ILE A 263 -25.42 -29.34 32.46
N VAL A 264 -24.88 -30.30 31.71
CA VAL A 264 -23.47 -30.69 31.80
C VAL A 264 -22.69 -30.09 30.64
N ASP A 265 -21.64 -29.34 30.97
CA ASP A 265 -20.64 -28.85 30.03
C ASP A 265 -19.24 -29.39 30.39
N THR A 266 -18.24 -29.11 29.56
CA THR A 266 -16.86 -29.58 29.73
C THR A 266 -15.93 -28.41 30.05
N TYR A 267 -15.00 -28.63 30.98
CA TYR A 267 -13.94 -27.69 31.33
C TYR A 267 -12.57 -28.31 31.10
N GLN A 268 -11.72 -27.59 30.36
CA GLN A 268 -10.35 -27.96 30.04
C GLN A 268 -9.38 -27.09 30.83
N SER A 269 -8.40 -27.72 31.46
CA SER A 269 -7.42 -27.10 32.35
C SER A 269 -6.03 -27.70 32.11
N GLU A 270 -4.99 -26.93 32.41
CA GLU A 270 -3.60 -27.41 32.40
C GLU A 270 -3.16 -27.98 33.76
N ALA A 271 -4.07 -28.07 34.74
CA ALA A 271 -3.78 -28.57 36.07
C ALA A 271 -3.17 -29.97 36.02
N LYS A 272 -2.11 -30.17 36.80
CA LYS A 272 -1.39 -31.45 36.88
C LYS A 272 -1.79 -32.28 38.10
N THR A 273 -2.62 -31.74 38.98
CA THR A 273 -3.10 -32.42 40.19
C THR A 273 -4.63 -32.34 40.28
N GLN A 274 -5.28 -33.37 40.83
CA GLN A 274 -6.74 -33.36 40.97
C GLN A 274 -7.24 -32.24 41.89
N GLU A 275 -6.44 -31.83 42.88
CA GLU A 275 -6.81 -30.74 43.79
C GLU A 275 -6.83 -29.38 43.06
N GLU A 276 -5.83 -29.10 42.24
CA GLU A 276 -5.78 -27.89 41.43
C GLU A 276 -6.91 -27.88 40.38
N LEU A 277 -7.08 -29.01 39.67
CA LEU A 277 -8.17 -29.19 38.70
C LEU A 277 -9.54 -28.98 39.36
N PHE A 278 -9.75 -29.50 40.56
CA PHE A 278 -10.98 -29.32 41.32
C PHE A 278 -11.21 -27.85 41.70
N LYS A 279 -10.20 -27.14 42.20
CA LYS A 279 -10.31 -25.71 42.57
C LYS A 279 -10.67 -24.84 41.36
N GLU A 280 -10.03 -25.07 40.22
CA GLU A 280 -10.33 -24.37 38.98
C GLU A 280 -11.74 -24.69 38.45
N THR A 281 -12.11 -25.97 38.43
CA THR A 281 -13.45 -26.42 38.00
C THR A 281 -14.55 -25.84 38.88
N MET A 282 -14.35 -25.80 40.20
CA MET A 282 -15.27 -25.19 41.15
C MET A 282 -15.48 -23.70 40.86
N LEU A 283 -14.40 -22.96 40.54
CA LEU A 283 -14.50 -21.56 40.17
C LEU A 283 -15.31 -21.37 38.88
N GLN A 284 -15.08 -22.23 37.87
CA GLN A 284 -15.82 -22.18 36.61
C GLN A 284 -17.30 -22.55 36.76
N LEU A 285 -17.60 -23.59 37.55
CA LEU A 285 -18.98 -24.00 37.79
C LEU A 285 -19.75 -22.88 38.49
N LYS A 286 -19.14 -22.21 39.47
CA LYS A 286 -19.73 -21.05 40.14
C LYS A 286 -20.03 -19.88 39.19
N LYS A 287 -19.25 -19.72 38.12
CA LYS A 287 -19.49 -18.71 37.08
C LYS A 287 -20.63 -19.12 36.13
N ARG A 288 -20.63 -20.37 35.67
CA ARG A 288 -21.57 -20.88 34.63
C ARG A 288 -22.91 -21.37 35.18
N ALA A 289 -23.06 -21.57 36.49
CA ALA A 289 -24.30 -22.05 37.08
C ALA A 289 -25.43 -21.00 37.13
N TYR A 290 -25.12 -19.74 36.79
CA TYR A 290 -26.08 -18.65 36.71
C TYR A 290 -26.10 -18.06 35.29
N PRO A 291 -27.22 -17.42 34.87
CA PRO A 291 -27.26 -16.69 33.62
C PRO A 291 -26.12 -15.66 33.55
N GLU A 292 -25.51 -15.58 32.38
CA GLU A 292 -24.59 -14.52 32.03
C GLU A 292 -25.35 -13.20 32.02
N ALA A 293 -24.80 -12.17 32.66
CA ALA A 293 -25.43 -10.87 32.80
C ALA A 293 -24.44 -9.76 32.49
N THR A 294 -24.79 -8.95 31.49
CA THR A 294 -24.03 -7.76 31.10
C THR A 294 -24.88 -6.53 31.36
N TYR A 295 -24.34 -5.60 32.14
CA TYR A 295 -24.94 -4.30 32.43
C TYR A 295 -24.16 -3.23 31.67
N GLU A 296 -24.80 -2.61 30.70
CA GLU A 296 -24.32 -1.41 30.02
C GLU A 296 -24.91 -0.19 30.71
N VAL A 297 -24.05 0.67 31.24
CA VAL A 297 -24.42 1.85 32.02
C VAL A 297 -23.99 3.09 31.26
N ASP A 298 -24.96 3.82 30.73
CA ASP A 298 -24.73 5.11 30.09
C ASP A 298 -24.58 6.17 31.18
N ILE A 299 -23.43 6.86 31.18
CA ILE A 299 -23.02 7.74 32.27
C ILE A 299 -23.14 9.19 31.83
N THR A 300 -23.80 10.01 32.66
CA THR A 300 -23.89 11.46 32.46
C THR A 300 -22.72 12.20 33.09
N LEU A 301 -22.16 11.65 34.17
CA LEU A 301 -20.98 12.18 34.84
C LEU A 301 -20.11 11.04 35.38
N LEU A 302 -19.02 10.72 34.70
CA LEU A 302 -18.05 9.72 35.13
C LEU A 302 -17.27 10.28 36.33
N PRO A 303 -17.26 9.58 37.49
CA PRO A 303 -16.48 10.02 38.64
C PRO A 303 -14.98 10.14 38.29
N GLU A 304 -14.35 11.20 38.81
CA GLU A 304 -12.93 11.47 38.54
C GLU A 304 -12.05 10.30 39.01
N GLY A 305 -11.05 9.93 38.20
CA GLY A 305 -10.14 8.82 38.49
C GLY A 305 -10.68 7.44 38.15
N THR A 306 -11.90 7.33 37.58
CA THR A 306 -12.44 6.05 37.10
C THR A 306 -11.52 5.43 36.05
N SER A 307 -11.06 4.21 36.33
CA SER A 307 -10.19 3.44 35.46
C SER A 307 -10.81 2.08 35.12
N ILE A 308 -10.41 1.54 33.96
CA ILE A 308 -10.76 0.17 33.58
C ILE A 308 -10.30 -0.81 34.68
N GLY A 309 -11.13 -1.80 35.02
CA GLY A 309 -10.83 -2.79 36.06
C GLY A 309 -11.16 -2.39 37.50
N ASP A 310 -11.50 -1.12 37.77
CA ASP A 310 -11.95 -0.66 39.09
C ASP A 310 -13.28 -1.33 39.50
N SER A 311 -13.52 -1.45 40.81
CA SER A 311 -14.78 -1.94 41.37
C SER A 311 -15.90 -0.86 41.31
N ALA A 312 -16.98 -1.10 40.59
CA ALA A 312 -18.12 -0.19 40.55
C ALA A 312 -19.39 -0.79 41.18
N SER A 313 -20.15 0.06 41.87
CA SER A 313 -21.46 -0.24 42.44
C SER A 313 -22.53 0.43 41.61
N ILE A 314 -23.41 -0.35 40.98
CA ILE A 314 -24.58 0.15 40.25
C ILE A 314 -25.80 0.07 41.16
N VAL A 315 -26.45 1.22 41.35
CA VAL A 315 -27.66 1.36 42.17
C VAL A 315 -28.77 1.95 41.32
N ASP A 316 -29.87 1.22 41.20
CA ASP A 316 -31.11 1.69 40.59
C ASP A 316 -32.29 1.14 41.39
N ASN A 317 -32.85 2.00 42.23
CA ASN A 317 -34.01 1.68 43.06
C ASN A 317 -35.33 1.73 42.27
N ASP A 318 -35.33 2.38 41.11
CA ASP A 318 -36.50 2.56 40.26
C ASP A 318 -36.61 1.42 39.22
N TYR A 319 -35.52 0.70 38.95
CA TYR A 319 -35.54 -0.55 38.18
C TYR A 319 -36.40 -1.60 38.89
N LEU A 320 -37.16 -2.38 38.11
CA LEU A 320 -38.02 -3.44 38.66
C LEU A 320 -37.55 -4.82 38.15
N PRO A 321 -36.98 -5.68 39.01
CA PRO A 321 -36.65 -5.47 40.43
C PRO A 321 -35.42 -4.57 40.63
N ALA A 322 -35.32 -3.89 41.78
CA ALA A 322 -34.24 -2.94 42.07
C ALA A 322 -32.85 -3.57 41.83
N ILE A 323 -31.97 -2.82 41.19
CA ILE A 323 -30.60 -3.23 40.90
C ILE A 323 -29.69 -2.67 41.98
N GLN A 324 -28.99 -3.56 42.68
CA GLN A 324 -27.86 -3.21 43.53
C GLN A 324 -26.76 -4.25 43.30
N ILE A 325 -25.82 -3.91 42.42
CA ILE A 325 -24.75 -4.84 42.03
C ILE A 325 -23.39 -4.17 42.22
N GLU A 326 -22.41 -4.95 42.66
CA GLU A 326 -21.00 -4.55 42.71
C GLU A 326 -20.22 -5.47 41.79
N ALA A 327 -19.52 -4.89 40.81
CA ALA A 327 -18.65 -5.64 39.91
C ALA A 327 -17.62 -4.72 39.24
N ARG A 328 -16.62 -5.33 38.59
CA ARG A 328 -15.53 -4.58 37.94
C ARG A 328 -15.97 -3.97 36.63
N ILE A 329 -15.42 -2.80 36.32
CA ILE A 329 -15.55 -2.17 35.00
C ILE A 329 -14.81 -3.04 33.97
N ALA A 330 -15.58 -3.72 33.12
CA ALA A 330 -15.06 -4.61 32.08
C ALA A 330 -14.80 -3.89 30.76
N LYS A 331 -15.61 -2.88 30.42
CA LYS A 331 -15.33 -1.94 29.32
C LYS A 331 -15.55 -0.50 29.78
N LEU A 332 -14.73 0.40 29.29
CA LEU A 332 -14.80 1.83 29.59
C LEU A 332 -14.69 2.60 28.28
N LYS A 333 -15.70 3.39 27.96
CA LYS A 333 -15.69 4.35 26.86
C LYS A 333 -15.79 5.77 27.43
N LYS A 334 -14.86 6.66 27.11
CA LYS A 334 -14.87 8.06 27.58
C LYS A 334 -14.29 9.00 26.54
N GLN A 335 -14.60 10.28 26.64
CA GLN A 335 -13.88 11.31 25.89
C GLN A 335 -12.60 11.66 26.65
N LEU A 336 -11.47 11.84 25.96
CA LEU A 336 -10.23 12.32 26.58
C LEU A 336 -10.20 13.84 26.69
N SER A 337 -10.90 14.54 25.80
CA SER A 337 -11.13 15.99 25.91
C SER A 337 -12.07 16.35 27.07
N GLN A 338 -13.04 15.49 27.37
CA GLN A 338 -14.01 15.65 28.46
C GLN A 338 -14.09 14.34 29.28
N PRO A 339 -13.12 14.09 30.19
CA PRO A 339 -12.99 12.82 30.92
C PRO A 339 -14.20 12.39 31.74
N ASN A 340 -15.12 13.31 32.02
CA ASN A 340 -16.31 13.06 32.81
C ASN A 340 -17.51 12.58 31.96
N ILE A 341 -17.38 12.43 30.64
CA ILE A 341 -18.44 11.92 29.76
C ILE A 341 -18.05 10.53 29.26
N GLY A 342 -18.97 9.58 29.37
CA GLY A 342 -18.67 8.21 28.95
C GLY A 342 -19.77 7.18 29.14
N LYS A 343 -19.38 5.93 28.98
CA LYS A 343 -20.17 4.73 29.15
C LYS A 343 -19.31 3.66 29.81
N VAL A 344 -19.88 2.93 30.75
CA VAL A 344 -19.23 1.81 31.45
C VAL A 344 -20.01 0.54 31.20
N THR A 345 -19.31 -0.55 30.96
CA THR A 345 -19.89 -1.89 30.90
C THR A 345 -19.34 -2.72 32.06
N ILE A 346 -20.24 -3.33 32.81
CA ILE A 346 -19.94 -4.26 33.89
C ILE A 346 -20.54 -5.60 33.53
N THR A 347 -19.77 -6.67 33.62
CA THR A 347 -20.24 -8.00 33.27
C THR A 347 -19.57 -9.08 34.12
N ASN A 348 -20.29 -10.19 34.33
CA ASN A 348 -19.71 -11.43 34.85
C ASN A 348 -19.24 -12.39 33.73
N VAL A 349 -19.38 -11.98 32.46
CA VAL A 349 -18.97 -12.72 31.28
C VAL A 349 -17.49 -12.50 31.01
N VAL A 350 -16.79 -13.57 30.67
CA VAL A 350 -15.39 -13.54 30.22
C VAL A 350 -15.40 -13.83 28.72
N GLU A 351 -14.95 -12.90 27.89
CA GLU A 351 -14.91 -13.11 26.45
C GLU A 351 -13.90 -14.23 26.09
N ASN A 352 -14.22 -15.02 25.07
CA ASN A 352 -13.27 -15.99 24.55
C ASN A 352 -12.30 -15.27 23.60
N PRO A 353 -10.96 -15.46 23.69
CA PRO A 353 -10.02 -14.94 22.70
C PRO A 353 -10.37 -15.30 21.25
N ASP A 354 -11.13 -16.39 21.08
CA ASP A 354 -11.63 -16.85 19.78
C ASP A 354 -12.98 -16.21 19.37
N THR A 355 -13.79 -15.70 20.31
CA THR A 355 -14.84 -14.72 20.02
C THR A 355 -14.19 -13.35 19.90
N ILE A 356 -13.73 -13.05 18.70
CA ILE A 356 -13.13 -11.76 18.40
C ILE A 356 -14.22 -10.70 18.57
N SER A 357 -14.04 -9.74 19.47
CA SER A 357 -14.87 -8.51 19.53
C SER A 357 -15.03 -7.95 18.12
N GLU A 358 -16.27 -7.57 17.73
CA GLU A 358 -16.57 -7.03 16.39
C GLU A 358 -15.56 -5.98 15.93
N ARG A 359 -14.99 -5.21 16.87
CA ARG A 359 -13.98 -4.20 16.60
C ARG A 359 -12.65 -4.80 16.19
N VAL A 360 -12.13 -5.79 16.94
CA VAL A 360 -10.89 -6.51 16.58
C VAL A 360 -11.10 -7.37 15.32
N GLN A 361 -12.33 -7.82 15.08
CA GLN A 361 -12.69 -8.55 13.87
C GLN A 361 -12.68 -7.61 12.67
N ARG A 362 -13.34 -6.45 12.78
CA ARG A 362 -13.24 -5.35 11.81
C ARG A 362 -11.82 -4.88 11.62
N LEU A 363 -10.99 -4.81 12.65
CA LEU A 363 -9.60 -4.38 12.54
C LEU A 363 -8.74 -5.47 11.91
N SER A 364 -8.94 -6.75 12.25
CA SER A 364 -8.31 -7.86 11.56
C SER A 364 -8.77 -7.97 10.11
N THR A 365 -10.02 -7.60 9.82
CA THR A 365 -10.59 -7.55 8.47
C THR A 365 -10.07 -6.34 7.72
N LEU A 366 -10.00 -5.13 8.29
CA LEU A 366 -9.46 -3.92 7.68
C LEU A 366 -7.93 -3.99 7.51
N VAL A 367 -7.24 -4.64 8.44
CA VAL A 367 -5.80 -4.92 8.36
C VAL A 367 -5.56 -6.08 7.39
N LYS A 368 -6.41 -7.12 7.28
CA LYS A 368 -6.27 -8.17 6.24
C LYS A 368 -6.72 -7.71 4.85
N GLU A 369 -7.72 -6.84 4.76
CA GLU A 369 -8.18 -6.16 3.54
C GLU A 369 -7.13 -5.14 3.07
N ARG A 370 -6.22 -4.69 3.96
CA ARG A 370 -5.01 -3.91 3.61
C ARG A 370 -3.70 -4.72 3.57
N LEU A 371 -3.63 -5.89 4.18
CA LEU A 371 -2.53 -6.86 4.03
C LEU A 371 -2.90 -7.81 2.91
N PHE A 372 -2.83 -7.26 1.71
CA PHE A 372 -2.35 -7.92 0.51
C PHE A 372 -2.20 -9.45 0.64
N ASP A 373 -3.15 -10.19 0.07
CA ASP A 373 -2.96 -11.62 -0.13
C ASP A 373 -1.84 -11.83 -1.17
N PHE A 374 -0.64 -12.10 -0.69
CA PHE A 374 0.52 -12.37 -1.55
C PHE A 374 0.31 -13.64 -2.37
N THR A 375 -0.68 -14.49 -2.12
CA THR A 375 -0.95 -15.63 -3.00
C THR A 375 -1.73 -15.21 -4.26
N GLU A 376 -2.63 -14.24 -4.14
CA GLU A 376 -3.54 -13.80 -5.21
C GLU A 376 -2.94 -12.79 -6.20
N VAL A 377 -1.80 -12.15 -5.87
CA VAL A 377 -1.22 -11.17 -6.81
C VAL A 377 -0.50 -11.83 -7.98
N PRO A 378 -0.86 -11.49 -9.24
CA PRO A 378 -0.25 -12.09 -10.40
C PRO A 378 1.22 -11.69 -10.53
N PHE A 379 2.03 -12.60 -11.05
CA PHE A 379 3.40 -12.29 -11.45
C PHE A 379 3.38 -11.36 -12.66
N VAL A 380 4.16 -10.29 -12.62
CA VAL A 380 4.32 -9.36 -13.72
C VAL A 380 5.66 -9.65 -14.40
N MET A 381 5.64 -9.79 -15.73
CA MET A 381 6.86 -9.91 -16.52
C MET A 381 7.10 -8.63 -17.33
N THR A 382 8.31 -8.09 -17.23
CA THR A 382 8.81 -7.02 -18.10
C THR A 382 10.00 -7.53 -18.90
N ILE A 383 10.21 -6.97 -20.09
CA ILE A 383 11.37 -7.29 -20.93
C ILE A 383 12.08 -5.97 -21.23
N HIS A 384 13.38 -5.93 -20.93
CA HIS A 384 14.25 -4.80 -21.20
C HIS A 384 15.28 -5.17 -22.25
N SER A 385 15.60 -4.25 -23.17
CA SER A 385 16.66 -4.40 -24.16
C SER A 385 17.86 -3.54 -23.78
N THR A 386 19.07 -4.11 -23.75
CA THR A 386 20.29 -3.39 -23.32
C THR A 386 20.66 -2.22 -24.22
N ASP A 387 20.27 -2.27 -25.50
CA ASP A 387 20.70 -1.30 -26.52
C ASP A 387 19.49 -0.69 -27.26
N GLY A 388 18.32 -0.69 -26.59
CA GLY A 388 17.08 -0.16 -27.13
C GLY A 388 16.38 -1.12 -28.10
N VAL A 389 15.32 -0.62 -28.77
CA VAL A 389 14.41 -1.45 -29.59
C VAL A 389 14.42 -1.11 -31.08
N ILE A 390 15.19 -0.08 -31.48
CA ILE A 390 15.32 0.38 -32.86
C ILE A 390 16.80 0.41 -33.21
N PHE A 391 17.17 -0.33 -34.24
CA PHE A 391 18.52 -0.44 -34.78
C PHE A 391 18.54 0.07 -36.22
N GLN A 392 19.74 0.28 -36.78
CA GLN A 392 19.91 0.82 -38.11
C GLN A 392 20.92 0.03 -38.92
N ASN A 393 20.65 -0.05 -40.23
CA ASN A 393 21.58 -0.59 -41.23
C ASN A 393 22.12 -1.98 -40.86
N SER A 394 21.25 -2.84 -40.32
CA SER A 394 21.60 -4.23 -40.04
C SER A 394 22.70 -4.40 -38.99
N ASN A 395 22.92 -3.37 -38.17
CA ASN A 395 23.76 -3.43 -36.99
C ASN A 395 22.91 -3.65 -35.74
N ILE A 396 22.46 -4.90 -35.56
CA ILE A 396 21.73 -5.32 -34.37
C ILE A 396 22.65 -6.14 -33.49
N ALA A 397 22.87 -5.64 -32.28
CA ALA A 397 23.46 -6.38 -31.18
C ALA A 397 22.79 -5.89 -29.90
N THR A 398 21.95 -6.73 -29.30
CA THR A 398 21.35 -6.41 -28.01
C THR A 398 20.97 -7.64 -27.23
N LYS A 399 20.82 -7.50 -25.92
CA LYS A 399 20.34 -8.54 -25.04
C LYS A 399 18.98 -8.15 -24.49
N LEU A 400 18.00 -9.03 -24.67
CA LEU A 400 16.70 -8.96 -24.03
C LEU A 400 16.77 -9.64 -22.67
N ILE A 401 16.36 -8.94 -21.62
CA ILE A 401 16.37 -9.42 -20.24
C ILE A 401 14.93 -9.41 -19.75
N ALA A 402 14.38 -10.61 -19.52
CA ALA A 402 13.08 -10.78 -18.88
C ALA A 402 13.23 -10.73 -17.36
N SER A 403 12.40 -9.91 -16.72
CA SER A 403 12.31 -9.76 -15.27
C SER A 403 10.92 -10.13 -14.83
N VAL A 404 10.81 -11.11 -13.94
CA VAL A 404 9.53 -11.50 -13.33
C VAL A 404 9.53 -10.96 -11.92
N SER A 405 8.54 -10.15 -11.58
CA SER A 405 8.39 -9.60 -10.25
C SER A 405 6.98 -9.82 -9.70
N LYS A 406 6.87 -9.71 -8.39
CA LYS A 406 5.60 -9.67 -7.67
C LYS A 406 5.71 -8.54 -6.65
N MET A 407 4.94 -7.46 -6.85
CA MET A 407 5.13 -6.17 -6.16
C MET A 407 6.59 -5.70 -6.18
N ASP A 408 7.21 -5.66 -7.36
CA ASP A 408 8.60 -5.20 -7.53
C ASP A 408 9.69 -6.05 -6.84
N ILE A 409 9.34 -7.16 -6.20
CA ILE A 409 10.32 -8.15 -5.70
C ILE A 409 10.69 -9.10 -6.84
N PRO A 410 11.99 -9.26 -7.20
CA PRO A 410 12.42 -10.18 -8.25
C PRO A 410 12.15 -11.66 -7.91
N MET A 411 11.57 -12.39 -8.86
CA MET A 411 11.15 -13.80 -8.73
C MET A 411 11.75 -14.72 -9.82
N ASN A 412 12.70 -14.22 -10.61
CA ASN A 412 13.26 -14.93 -11.77
C ASN A 412 13.71 -16.37 -11.48
N ASN A 413 14.34 -16.62 -10.34
CA ASN A 413 14.92 -17.92 -9.98
C ASN A 413 13.87 -19.04 -9.78
N ARG A 414 12.59 -18.69 -9.71
CA ARG A 414 11.48 -19.62 -9.50
C ARG A 414 11.00 -20.28 -10.81
N PHE A 415 11.27 -19.66 -11.96
CA PHE A 415 10.66 -20.05 -13.22
C PHE A 415 11.70 -20.57 -14.22
N SER A 416 11.26 -21.46 -15.11
CA SER A 416 11.96 -21.72 -16.37
C SER A 416 11.43 -20.76 -17.44
N PHE A 417 12.27 -20.43 -18.43
CA PHE A 417 11.93 -19.45 -19.45
C PHE A 417 11.90 -20.07 -20.85
N ARG A 418 10.95 -19.62 -21.65
CA ARG A 418 10.83 -19.95 -23.07
C ARG A 418 10.71 -18.67 -23.87
N TRP A 419 11.42 -18.59 -24.98
CA TRP A 419 11.29 -17.48 -25.94
C TRP A 419 10.62 -17.95 -27.22
N LYS A 420 9.79 -17.07 -27.78
CA LYS A 420 9.17 -17.23 -29.11
C LYS A 420 9.44 -15.98 -29.94
N ARG A 421 9.83 -16.19 -31.18
CA ARG A 421 9.94 -15.15 -32.21
C ARG A 421 8.73 -15.21 -33.13
N VAL A 422 8.22 -14.03 -33.46
CA VAL A 422 7.22 -13.79 -34.51
C VAL A 422 7.79 -12.71 -35.43
N SER A 423 8.29 -13.13 -36.58
CA SER A 423 8.86 -12.28 -37.61
C SER A 423 7.76 -11.72 -38.50
N LYS A 424 7.85 -10.44 -38.84
CA LYS A 424 6.88 -9.82 -39.76
C LYS A 424 7.16 -10.14 -41.22
N TYR A 425 8.43 -10.29 -41.58
CA TYR A 425 8.90 -10.44 -42.96
C TYR A 425 9.65 -11.76 -43.23
N GLY A 426 10.12 -12.46 -42.19
CA GLY A 426 10.79 -13.76 -42.29
C GLY A 426 9.85 -14.97 -42.12
N THR A 427 10.31 -16.18 -42.50
CA THR A 427 9.51 -17.42 -42.48
C THR A 427 9.99 -18.52 -41.53
N ASP A 428 11.12 -18.33 -40.85
CA ASP A 428 11.81 -19.42 -40.12
C ASP A 428 11.51 -19.48 -38.62
N ASP A 429 10.39 -18.88 -38.19
CA ASP A 429 10.01 -18.82 -36.77
C ASP A 429 9.76 -20.20 -36.15
N ALA A 430 9.23 -21.17 -36.92
CA ALA A 430 8.95 -22.50 -36.39
C ALA A 430 10.23 -23.21 -35.89
N THR A 431 11.30 -23.17 -36.69
CA THR A 431 12.60 -23.75 -36.33
C THR A 431 13.26 -22.97 -35.20
N TRP A 432 13.22 -21.64 -35.26
CA TRP A 432 13.78 -20.79 -34.20
C TRP A 432 13.10 -21.03 -32.86
N ASN A 433 11.76 -21.14 -32.83
CA ASN A 433 10.97 -21.36 -31.62
C ASN A 433 11.24 -22.72 -30.98
N GLN A 434 11.49 -23.76 -31.76
CA GLN A 434 11.85 -25.08 -31.24
C GLN A 434 13.19 -25.05 -30.47
N GLN A 435 14.15 -24.24 -30.95
CA GLN A 435 15.47 -24.12 -30.32
C GLN A 435 15.44 -23.32 -29.01
N HIS A 436 14.42 -22.50 -28.79
CA HIS A 436 14.31 -21.59 -27.63
C HIS A 436 13.22 -22.03 -26.63
N THR A 437 12.88 -23.32 -26.63
CA THR A 437 11.86 -23.91 -25.73
C THR A 437 12.32 -23.98 -24.27
N SER A 438 13.64 -24.04 -24.04
CA SER A 438 14.28 -24.08 -22.72
C SER A 438 15.48 -23.13 -22.71
N SER A 439 15.21 -21.85 -22.42
CA SER A 439 16.21 -20.78 -22.45
C SER A 439 16.36 -20.13 -21.07
N SER A 440 17.36 -19.27 -20.91
CA SER A 440 17.44 -18.41 -19.74
C SER A 440 16.47 -17.23 -19.85
N ASN A 441 16.37 -16.44 -18.79
CA ASN A 441 15.66 -15.16 -18.79
C ASN A 441 16.37 -14.08 -19.63
N GLU A 442 17.50 -14.41 -20.27
CA GLU A 442 18.24 -13.52 -21.15
C GLU A 442 18.29 -14.11 -22.57
N LEU A 443 18.12 -13.26 -23.57
CA LEU A 443 18.19 -13.65 -24.98
C LEU A 443 19.03 -12.64 -25.77
N SER A 444 20.10 -13.11 -26.40
CA SER A 444 20.89 -12.30 -27.31
C SER A 444 20.24 -12.23 -28.69
N ILE A 445 20.07 -11.02 -29.21
CA ILE A 445 19.47 -10.74 -30.52
C ILE A 445 20.52 -10.14 -31.44
N THR A 446 20.61 -10.69 -32.64
CA THR A 446 21.52 -10.23 -33.70
C THR A 446 20.75 -9.89 -34.97
N VAL A 447 21.46 -9.39 -35.98
CA VAL A 447 20.91 -9.13 -37.32
C VAL A 447 20.23 -10.36 -37.94
N ASN A 448 20.72 -11.57 -37.64
CA ASN A 448 20.14 -12.81 -38.18
C ASN A 448 18.77 -13.14 -37.57
N ASP A 449 18.44 -12.53 -36.43
CA ASP A 449 17.21 -12.79 -35.71
C ASP A 449 16.07 -11.85 -36.14
N VAL A 450 16.38 -10.73 -36.82
CA VAL A 450 15.43 -9.66 -37.14
C VAL A 450 15.55 -9.24 -38.60
N ASP A 451 14.62 -9.69 -39.44
CA ASP A 451 14.41 -9.10 -40.78
C ASP A 451 13.43 -7.93 -40.68
N ARG A 452 13.97 -6.70 -40.57
CA ARG A 452 13.28 -5.41 -40.43
C ARG A 452 12.40 -5.23 -39.18
N GLU A 453 11.63 -6.23 -38.78
CA GLU A 453 10.75 -6.20 -37.61
C GLU A 453 10.45 -7.63 -37.12
N ALA A 454 10.77 -7.91 -35.86
CA ALA A 454 10.42 -9.15 -35.19
C ALA A 454 9.95 -8.89 -33.75
N SER A 455 8.95 -9.65 -33.31
CA SER A 455 8.46 -9.63 -31.93
C SER A 455 9.02 -10.83 -31.18
N PHE A 456 9.58 -10.59 -29.99
CA PHE A 456 10.10 -11.61 -29.11
C PHE A 456 9.21 -11.70 -27.87
N ILE A 457 8.65 -12.87 -27.62
CA ILE A 457 7.74 -13.17 -26.52
C ILE A 457 8.49 -14.06 -25.54
N CYS A 458 8.55 -13.66 -24.27
CA CYS A 458 9.08 -14.48 -23.20
C CYS A 458 7.93 -15.02 -22.35
N GLU A 459 8.02 -16.29 -21.95
CA GLU A 459 7.07 -16.95 -21.06
C GLU A 459 7.84 -17.53 -19.86
N ALA A 460 7.38 -17.21 -18.65
CA ALA A 460 7.85 -17.81 -17.40
C ALA A 460 6.95 -18.99 -17.05
N ILE A 461 7.57 -20.15 -16.84
CA ILE A 461 6.90 -21.43 -16.69
C ILE A 461 7.22 -21.98 -15.30
N GLU A 462 6.17 -22.40 -14.59
CA GLU A 462 6.27 -23.17 -13.36
C GLU A 462 5.53 -24.49 -13.55
N GLY A 463 6.22 -25.61 -13.41
CA GLY A 463 5.69 -26.93 -13.79
C GLY A 463 5.36 -26.98 -15.29
N ASN A 464 4.07 -27.13 -15.63
CA ASN A 464 3.58 -27.20 -17.02
C ASN A 464 2.65 -26.02 -17.40
N GLN A 465 2.64 -24.94 -16.61
CA GLN A 465 1.79 -23.78 -16.81
C GLN A 465 2.61 -22.51 -17.05
N VAL A 466 2.13 -21.65 -17.95
CA VAL A 466 2.67 -20.31 -18.17
C VAL A 466 2.09 -19.40 -17.10
N VAL A 467 2.96 -18.87 -16.24
CA VAL A 467 2.58 -18.07 -15.06
C VAL A 467 2.64 -16.57 -15.36
N ALA A 468 3.55 -16.14 -16.23
CA ALA A 468 3.62 -14.78 -16.74
C ALA A 468 4.21 -14.76 -18.15
N SER A 469 3.81 -13.78 -18.96
CA SER A 469 4.35 -13.60 -20.31
C SER A 469 4.43 -12.14 -20.68
N SER A 470 5.42 -11.76 -21.48
CA SER A 470 5.57 -10.41 -22.00
C SER A 470 6.19 -10.45 -23.40
N SER A 471 6.11 -9.35 -24.13
CA SER A 471 6.65 -9.25 -25.49
C SER A 471 7.33 -7.93 -25.76
N ILE A 472 8.40 -7.97 -26.54
CA ILE A 472 9.12 -6.78 -27.01
C ILE A 472 9.31 -6.85 -28.52
N VAL A 473 9.21 -5.71 -29.20
CA VAL A 473 9.36 -5.61 -30.66
C VAL A 473 10.71 -4.97 -30.97
N ILE A 474 11.52 -5.64 -31.77
CA ILE A 474 12.79 -5.11 -32.27
C ILE A 474 12.65 -4.77 -33.75
N LYS A 475 13.13 -3.59 -34.14
CA LYS A 475 13.07 -3.09 -35.52
C LYS A 475 14.45 -2.76 -36.03
N ASP A 476 14.73 -3.17 -37.26
CA ASP A 476 15.86 -2.68 -38.05
C ASP A 476 15.35 -1.66 -39.07
N PHE A 477 15.89 -0.45 -39.02
CA PHE A 477 15.64 0.56 -40.03
C PHE A 477 16.78 0.56 -41.04
N ILE A 478 16.51 -0.02 -42.21
CA ILE A 478 17.45 -0.07 -43.33
C ILE A 478 17.13 1.09 -44.27
N VAL A 479 18.06 2.03 -44.40
CA VAL A 479 17.97 3.14 -45.37
C VAL A 479 18.86 2.81 -46.55
N ASN A 480 18.27 2.48 -47.70
CA ASN A 480 19.04 2.30 -48.91
C ASN A 480 19.47 3.67 -49.45
N LYS A 481 20.76 3.81 -49.76
CA LYS A 481 21.34 5.03 -50.36
C LYS A 481 21.78 4.73 -51.77
N SER A 482 21.41 5.62 -52.70
CA SER A 482 21.75 5.48 -54.11
C SER A 482 22.05 6.84 -54.73
N ILE A 483 22.91 6.86 -55.75
CA ILE A 483 23.30 8.07 -56.48
C ILE A 483 23.18 7.76 -57.97
N GLY A 484 22.47 8.60 -58.72
CA GLY A 484 22.35 8.43 -60.15
C GLY A 484 21.27 9.31 -60.79
N PRO A 485 21.21 9.36 -62.13
CA PRO A 485 20.26 10.21 -62.85
C PRO A 485 18.83 9.65 -62.88
N THR A 486 18.62 8.40 -62.46
CA THR A 486 17.30 7.76 -62.43
C THR A 486 16.97 7.22 -61.04
N PRO A 487 15.70 7.32 -60.60
CA PRO A 487 15.28 6.86 -59.28
C PRO A 487 15.40 5.34 -59.14
N PRO A 488 15.75 4.82 -57.94
CA PRO A 488 15.76 3.39 -57.64
C PRO A 488 14.39 2.73 -57.86
N THR A 489 14.41 1.48 -58.33
CA THR A 489 13.23 0.64 -58.45
C THR A 489 12.92 -0.06 -57.12
N ASN A 490 11.64 -0.09 -56.71
CA ASN A 490 11.15 -0.62 -55.42
C ASN A 490 11.71 0.03 -54.13
N PRO A 491 11.64 1.36 -53.98
CA PRO A 491 12.11 2.03 -52.77
C PRO A 491 11.21 1.76 -51.55
N SER A 492 11.82 1.66 -50.38
CA SER A 492 11.14 1.62 -49.08
C SER A 492 11.00 3.03 -48.48
N PRO A 493 9.95 3.34 -47.71
CA PRO A 493 9.80 4.64 -47.06
C PRO A 493 11.01 4.99 -46.20
N GLY A 494 11.66 6.10 -46.49
CA GLY A 494 12.90 6.53 -45.84
C GLY A 494 14.17 6.38 -46.68
N ASP A 495 14.13 5.61 -47.77
CA ASP A 495 15.27 5.45 -48.68
C ASP A 495 15.71 6.81 -49.27
N LEU A 496 17.02 6.92 -49.52
CA LEU A 496 17.66 8.13 -50.02
C LEU A 496 18.19 7.91 -51.44
N TRP A 497 17.90 8.88 -52.29
CA TRP A 497 18.41 8.93 -53.65
C TRP A 497 18.93 10.33 -53.95
N THR A 498 20.19 10.42 -54.33
CA THR A 498 20.76 11.66 -54.85
C THR A 498 20.56 11.70 -56.35
N ASP A 499 19.63 12.56 -56.78
CA ASP A 499 19.33 12.81 -58.17
C ASP A 499 20.43 13.66 -58.80
N THR A 500 21.14 13.09 -59.76
CA THR A 500 22.24 13.73 -60.51
C THR A 500 21.86 13.97 -61.98
N SER A 501 20.56 13.97 -62.30
CA SER A 501 20.07 14.18 -63.68
C SER A 501 20.44 15.55 -64.26
N ILE A 502 20.80 16.53 -63.41
CA ILE A 502 21.26 17.86 -63.82
C ILE A 502 22.76 18.01 -63.48
N PRO A 503 23.65 18.22 -64.47
CA PRO A 503 25.08 18.39 -64.24
C PRO A 503 25.38 19.55 -63.27
N GLY A 504 26.13 19.27 -62.20
CA GLY A 504 26.49 20.25 -61.18
C GLY A 504 25.41 20.53 -60.13
N LYS A 505 24.26 19.83 -60.18
CA LYS A 505 23.18 19.94 -59.18
C LYS A 505 22.82 18.56 -58.63
N ASP A 506 23.40 18.24 -57.48
CA ASP A 506 23.05 17.05 -56.73
C ASP A 506 21.85 17.35 -55.83
N VAL A 507 20.70 16.70 -56.08
CA VAL A 507 19.47 16.92 -55.30
C VAL A 507 19.16 15.68 -54.46
N PRO A 508 19.42 15.71 -53.14
CA PRO A 508 19.01 14.63 -52.25
C PRO A 508 17.48 14.56 -52.18
N LYS A 509 16.95 13.38 -52.46
CA LYS A 509 15.52 13.05 -52.36
C LYS A 509 15.33 11.92 -51.34
N ILE A 510 14.22 11.97 -50.62
CA ILE A 510 13.76 10.91 -49.73
C ILE A 510 12.45 10.32 -50.27
N TYR A 511 12.33 9.00 -50.23
CA TYR A 511 11.09 8.32 -50.59
C TYR A 511 10.10 8.37 -49.42
N THR A 512 9.00 9.12 -49.57
CA THR A 512 7.95 9.25 -48.55
C THR A 512 6.58 9.27 -49.21
N ASN A 513 5.58 8.64 -48.59
CA ASN A 513 4.20 8.59 -49.09
C ASN A 513 4.06 8.10 -50.56
N GLY A 514 4.92 7.18 -50.99
CA GLY A 514 4.87 6.60 -52.33
C GLY A 514 5.60 7.41 -53.42
N GLU A 515 6.28 8.51 -53.06
CA GLU A 515 6.95 9.39 -54.03
C GLU A 515 8.33 9.85 -53.53
N TRP A 516 9.24 10.15 -54.47
CA TRP A 516 10.54 10.77 -54.18
C TRP A 516 10.38 12.29 -54.01
N LYS A 517 10.66 12.81 -52.82
CA LYS A 517 10.56 14.24 -52.51
C LYS A 517 11.92 14.84 -52.15
N PRO A 518 12.26 16.06 -52.61
CA PRO A 518 13.49 16.74 -52.19
C PRO A 518 13.57 16.87 -50.67
N VAL A 519 14.73 16.59 -50.09
CA VAL A 519 14.95 16.68 -48.63
C VAL A 519 14.91 18.13 -48.15
N LEU A 520 15.23 19.08 -49.02
CA LEU A 520 15.14 20.53 -48.78
C LEU A 520 14.18 21.15 -49.77
N ASN A 521 13.11 21.77 -49.25
CA ASN A 521 12.10 22.47 -50.05
C ASN A 521 12.28 23.99 -49.89
N LYS A 522 13.42 24.50 -50.34
CA LYS A 522 13.75 25.93 -50.37
C LYS A 522 13.95 26.33 -51.82
N ASP A 523 13.34 27.44 -52.24
CA ASP A 523 13.53 27.94 -53.59
C ASP A 523 14.95 28.51 -53.75
N ASP A 524 15.45 28.53 -54.99
CA ASP A 524 16.82 28.97 -55.28
C ASP A 524 17.05 30.45 -54.83
N LYS A 525 15.98 31.25 -54.68
CA LYS A 525 16.01 32.65 -54.21
C LYS A 525 16.20 32.79 -52.71
N GLU A 526 15.56 31.96 -51.88
CA GLU A 526 15.73 31.96 -50.42
C GLU A 526 17.14 31.52 -50.05
N LEU A 527 17.72 30.58 -50.82
CA LEU A 527 19.12 30.15 -50.70
C LEU A 527 20.10 31.28 -51.00
N GLU A 528 19.89 32.05 -52.07
CA GLU A 528 20.70 33.25 -52.38
C GLU A 528 20.58 34.33 -51.30
N ARG A 529 19.37 34.56 -50.76
CA ARG A 529 19.14 35.52 -49.66
C ARG A 529 19.92 35.14 -48.40
N LEU A 530 19.85 33.87 -47.98
CA LEU A 530 20.55 33.37 -46.80
C LEU A 530 22.07 33.41 -46.99
N GLN A 531 22.55 33.17 -48.20
CA GLN A 531 23.97 33.26 -48.53
C GLN A 531 24.47 34.71 -48.44
N LYS A 532 23.67 35.67 -48.92
CA LYS A 532 23.95 37.10 -48.82
C LYS A 532 23.92 37.62 -47.37
N GLU A 533 22.92 37.21 -46.58
CA GLU A 533 22.85 37.54 -45.14
C GLU A 533 24.02 36.96 -44.32
N PHE A 534 24.56 35.82 -44.74
CA PHE A 534 25.74 35.24 -44.11
C PHE A 534 27.01 36.02 -44.48
N GLU A 535 27.18 36.39 -45.76
CA GLU A 535 28.30 37.22 -46.21
C GLU A 535 28.29 38.62 -45.56
N ASP A 536 27.12 39.25 -45.45
CA ASP A 536 26.96 40.58 -44.84
C ASP A 536 27.27 40.56 -43.33
N ARG A 537 26.79 39.54 -42.59
CA ARG A 537 27.12 39.39 -41.16
C ARG A 537 28.60 39.15 -40.93
N ASN A 538 29.24 38.33 -41.74
CA ASN A 538 30.69 38.11 -41.62
C ASN A 538 31.49 39.38 -41.90
N ARG A 539 31.05 40.20 -42.87
CA ARG A 539 31.66 41.50 -43.17
C ARG A 539 31.49 42.51 -42.03
N GLU A 540 30.33 42.49 -41.36
CA GLU A 540 30.05 43.36 -40.22
C GLU A 540 30.89 42.98 -38.99
N HIS A 541 31.03 41.68 -38.71
CA HIS A 541 31.92 41.16 -37.68
C HIS A 541 33.39 41.53 -37.95
N ALA A 542 33.85 41.51 -39.20
CA ALA A 542 35.20 41.94 -39.58
C ALA A 542 35.46 43.44 -39.31
N ASN A 543 34.47 44.29 -39.60
CA ASN A 543 34.56 45.73 -39.33
C ASN A 543 34.56 46.04 -37.82
N GLN A 544 33.80 45.30 -37.03
CA GLN A 544 33.83 45.40 -35.56
C GLN A 544 35.21 44.98 -35.02
N TYR A 545 35.82 43.94 -35.59
CA TYR A 545 37.17 43.50 -35.26
C TYR A 545 38.23 44.57 -35.53
N ALA A 546 38.18 45.23 -36.69
CA ALA A 546 39.11 46.30 -37.05
C ALA A 546 39.04 47.49 -36.07
N LYS A 547 37.83 47.85 -35.61
CA LYS A 547 37.64 48.90 -34.60
C LYS A 547 38.22 48.53 -33.23
N VAL A 548 38.06 47.28 -32.81
CA VAL A 548 38.64 46.79 -31.55
C VAL A 548 40.18 46.84 -31.59
N MET A 549 40.80 46.51 -32.72
CA MET A 549 42.26 46.60 -32.90
C MET A 549 42.79 48.04 -32.85
N GLU A 550 42.03 49.00 -33.40
CA GLU A 550 42.40 50.42 -33.33
C GLU A 550 42.37 50.96 -31.89
N ILE A 551 41.40 50.51 -31.08
CA ILE A 551 41.26 50.89 -29.67
C ILE A 551 42.39 50.30 -28.81
N ILE A 552 42.80 49.07 -29.09
CA ILE A 552 43.89 48.39 -28.37
C ILE A 552 45.25 49.06 -28.68
N ASN A 553 45.50 49.45 -29.94
CA ASN A 553 46.75 50.13 -30.31
C ASN A 553 46.90 51.55 -29.71
N LYS A 554 45.78 52.22 -29.40
CA LYS A 554 45.78 53.60 -28.84
C LYS A 554 45.83 53.63 -27.30
N SER A 555 45.51 52.53 -26.64
CA SER A 555 45.50 52.43 -25.19
C SER A 555 46.86 51.92 -24.70
N GLN A 556 47.59 52.69 -23.88
CA GLN A 556 48.86 52.25 -23.28
C GLN A 556 48.60 51.14 -22.24
N VAL A 557 48.33 49.93 -22.72
CA VAL A 557 48.12 48.74 -21.90
C VAL A 557 49.48 48.14 -21.56
N THR A 558 49.66 47.69 -20.31
CA THR A 558 50.90 47.11 -19.79
C THR A 558 51.35 45.87 -20.59
N GLU A 559 52.67 45.69 -20.71
CA GLU A 559 53.34 44.74 -21.61
C GLU A 559 52.86 43.28 -21.44
N ASP A 560 52.52 42.86 -20.22
CA ASP A 560 51.97 41.52 -19.94
C ASP A 560 50.53 41.33 -20.44
N THR A 561 49.69 42.36 -20.37
CA THR A 561 48.33 42.30 -20.94
C THR A 561 48.38 42.41 -22.46
N PHE A 562 49.34 43.17 -23.00
CA PHE A 562 49.61 43.23 -24.44
C PHE A 562 50.03 41.85 -24.99
N ARG A 563 50.81 41.07 -24.23
CA ARG A 563 51.29 39.74 -24.61
C ARG A 563 50.21 38.65 -24.54
N ASP A 564 49.32 38.66 -23.54
CA ASP A 564 48.17 37.74 -23.47
C ASP A 564 47.10 38.07 -24.52
N LEU A 565 46.86 39.37 -24.76
CA LEU A 565 45.98 39.81 -25.84
C LEU A 565 46.56 39.45 -27.22
N THR A 566 47.84 39.71 -27.50
CA THR A 566 48.45 39.31 -28.79
C THR A 566 48.44 37.81 -29.04
N GLY A 567 48.56 36.96 -28.00
CA GLY A 567 48.40 35.51 -28.12
C GLY A 567 46.95 35.06 -28.40
N ARG A 568 45.96 35.72 -27.78
CA ARG A 568 44.54 35.50 -28.08
C ARG A 568 44.11 36.09 -29.42
N PHE A 569 44.79 37.11 -29.94
CA PHE A 569 44.54 37.70 -31.26
C PHE A 569 45.21 36.93 -32.40
N SER A 570 46.41 36.36 -32.20
CA SER A 570 47.05 35.51 -33.22
C SER A 570 46.27 34.22 -33.47
N SER A 571 45.77 33.58 -32.40
CA SER A 571 44.87 32.43 -32.50
C SER A 571 43.55 32.76 -33.19
N LEU A 572 43.10 34.01 -33.08
CA LEU A 572 41.84 34.43 -33.68
C LEU A 572 42.00 34.94 -35.12
N GLU A 573 43.13 35.55 -35.48
CA GLU A 573 43.53 35.81 -36.86
C GLU A 573 43.72 34.50 -37.64
N GLU A 574 44.35 33.49 -37.02
CA GLU A 574 44.39 32.13 -37.59
C GLU A 574 43.00 31.50 -37.71
N SER A 575 42.10 31.74 -36.76
CA SER A 575 40.72 31.25 -36.85
C SER A 575 39.95 31.94 -37.98
N TYR A 576 40.19 33.23 -38.21
CA TYR A 576 39.55 34.01 -39.27
C TYR A 576 40.13 33.66 -40.65
N LYS A 577 41.44 33.44 -40.74
CA LYS A 577 42.12 32.94 -41.94
C LYS A 577 41.66 31.52 -42.28
N ARG A 578 41.49 30.65 -41.27
CA ARG A 578 40.82 29.36 -41.43
C ARG A 578 39.37 29.50 -41.88
N ILE A 579 38.59 30.44 -41.33
CA ILE A 579 37.20 30.68 -41.77
C ILE A 579 37.15 31.20 -43.21
N GLN A 580 38.10 32.04 -43.65
CA GLN A 580 38.21 32.48 -45.05
C GLN A 580 38.69 31.38 -45.99
N GLU A 581 39.69 30.59 -45.58
CA GLU A 581 40.16 29.42 -46.33
C GLU A 581 39.05 28.36 -46.42
N THR A 582 38.29 28.11 -45.34
CA THR A 582 37.08 27.28 -45.32
C THR A 582 35.97 27.88 -46.17
N ALA A 583 35.81 29.21 -46.22
CA ALA A 583 34.82 29.87 -47.09
C ALA A 583 35.21 29.79 -48.59
N GLU A 584 36.49 29.80 -48.91
CA GLU A 584 37.01 29.54 -50.27
C GLU A 584 36.95 28.04 -50.62
N GLU A 585 37.19 27.14 -49.67
CA GLU A 585 36.93 25.69 -49.80
C GLU A 585 35.44 25.40 -50.04
N ILE A 586 34.54 26.15 -49.37
CA ILE A 586 33.09 26.13 -49.55
C ILE A 586 32.67 26.67 -50.94
N ARG A 587 33.47 27.52 -51.59
CA ARG A 587 33.24 27.98 -52.98
C ARG A 587 33.72 26.96 -54.02
N GLY A 588 34.73 26.14 -53.71
CA GLY A 588 35.30 25.13 -54.61
C GLY A 588 34.62 23.74 -54.55
N LEU A 589 33.90 23.44 -53.48
CA LEU A 589 33.23 22.16 -53.28
C LEU A 589 31.71 22.32 -53.39
N GLY A 590 31.12 21.88 -54.49
CA GLY A 590 29.68 21.64 -54.65
C GLY A 590 29.13 20.54 -53.72
N GLN A 591 29.48 20.53 -52.43
CA GLN A 591 29.13 19.49 -51.46
C GLN A 591 28.71 20.05 -50.10
N ARG A 592 27.92 21.14 -50.07
CA ARG A 592 27.14 21.51 -48.88
C ARG A 592 25.98 20.54 -48.59
N THR A 593 25.73 19.56 -49.45
CA THR A 593 24.77 18.47 -49.21
C THR A 593 25.27 17.44 -48.19
N LYS A 594 26.59 17.18 -48.10
CA LYS A 594 27.13 16.06 -47.28
C LYS A 594 27.28 16.35 -45.78
N ALA A 595 27.64 17.57 -45.40
CA ALA A 595 27.78 17.98 -44.00
C ALA A 595 26.43 18.32 -43.33
N VAL A 596 25.47 18.78 -44.15
CA VAL A 596 24.07 18.91 -43.73
C VAL A 596 23.44 17.52 -43.62
N GLU A 597 23.72 16.56 -44.52
CA GLU A 597 23.30 15.15 -44.41
C GLU A 597 23.73 14.50 -43.09
N LEU A 598 25.00 14.64 -42.65
CA LEU A 598 25.49 14.01 -41.42
C LEU A 598 24.87 14.58 -40.13
N ASN A 599 24.58 15.89 -40.07
CA ASN A 599 23.90 16.50 -38.91
C ASN A 599 22.38 16.35 -38.95
N ILE A 600 21.79 16.23 -40.14
CA ILE A 600 20.37 15.95 -40.35
C ILE A 600 20.06 14.45 -40.15
N GLU A 601 20.99 13.54 -40.40
CA GLU A 601 20.82 12.09 -40.16
C GLU A 601 20.63 11.76 -38.67
N GLN A 602 21.41 12.39 -37.80
CA GLN A 602 21.24 12.25 -36.34
C GLN A 602 19.95 12.93 -35.83
N SER A 603 19.50 14.00 -36.48
CA SER A 603 18.30 14.75 -36.08
C SER A 603 17.00 14.26 -36.74
N ARG A 604 17.05 13.46 -37.82
CA ARG A 604 15.85 12.99 -38.56
C ARG A 604 15.18 11.77 -37.95
N VAL A 605 15.87 10.95 -37.17
CA VAL A 605 15.22 9.85 -36.45
C VAL A 605 14.27 10.41 -35.39
N LEU A 606 14.68 11.50 -34.73
CA LEU A 606 13.86 12.27 -33.80
C LEU A 606 12.71 13.00 -34.53
N LEU A 607 12.98 13.67 -35.66
CA LEU A 607 11.95 14.39 -36.43
C LEU A 607 10.97 13.48 -37.20
N ASN A 608 11.38 12.28 -37.60
CA ASN A 608 10.50 11.27 -38.21
C ASN A 608 9.70 10.50 -37.18
N ALA A 609 10.26 10.20 -36.00
CA ALA A 609 9.48 9.64 -34.89
C ALA A 609 8.45 10.66 -34.38
N LEU A 610 8.84 11.93 -34.27
CA LEU A 610 7.92 13.03 -33.99
C LEU A 610 6.87 13.16 -35.11
N SER A 611 7.22 13.29 -36.40
CA SER A 611 6.19 13.42 -37.46
C SER A 611 5.37 12.16 -37.75
N THR A 612 5.85 10.96 -37.39
CA THR A 612 5.10 9.71 -37.56
C THR A 612 4.07 9.53 -36.46
N TYR A 613 4.36 9.93 -35.22
CA TYR A 613 3.51 9.67 -34.05
C TYR A 613 2.96 10.93 -33.39
N PHE A 614 3.42 12.12 -33.73
CA PHE A 614 3.02 13.41 -33.16
C PHE A 614 2.74 14.39 -34.31
N ASN A 615 1.47 14.68 -34.54
CA ASN A 615 1.03 15.69 -35.50
C ASN A 615 0.43 16.87 -34.72
N VAL A 616 0.90 18.09 -34.99
CA VAL A 616 0.39 19.31 -34.35
C VAL A 616 -0.17 20.20 -35.47
N ASP A 617 -1.46 20.50 -35.42
CA ASP A 617 -2.18 21.34 -36.38
C ASP A 617 -2.99 22.44 -35.65
N GLU A 618 -3.79 23.21 -36.40
CA GLU A 618 -4.62 24.29 -35.85
C GLU A 618 -5.72 23.76 -34.89
N ASP A 619 -6.08 22.48 -34.98
CA ASP A 619 -7.11 21.84 -34.17
C ASP A 619 -6.55 21.14 -32.91
N GLY A 620 -5.24 20.92 -32.83
CA GLY A 620 -4.56 20.42 -31.63
C GLY A 620 -3.36 19.49 -31.88
N MET A 621 -3.02 18.66 -30.89
CA MET A 621 -1.96 17.65 -30.95
C MET A 621 -2.53 16.24 -31.07
N LEU A 622 -2.27 15.55 -32.17
CA LEU A 622 -2.60 14.15 -32.39
C LEU A 622 -1.37 13.26 -32.10
N ILE A 623 -1.54 12.31 -31.19
CA ILE A 623 -0.56 11.28 -30.84
C ILE A 623 -1.02 9.93 -31.40
N GLY A 624 -0.24 9.34 -32.30
CA GLY A 624 -0.51 8.05 -32.92
C GLY A 624 -0.16 8.03 -34.41
N LYS A 625 0.22 6.87 -34.92
CA LYS A 625 0.63 6.75 -36.33
C LYS A 625 -0.56 7.00 -37.26
N ASN A 626 -0.37 7.87 -38.25
CA ASN A 626 -1.43 8.20 -39.21
C ASN A 626 -1.90 6.92 -39.95
N GLY A 627 -3.20 6.63 -39.90
CA GLY A 627 -3.82 5.42 -40.47
C GLY A 627 -3.81 4.16 -39.58
N ASN A 628 -3.27 4.21 -38.36
CA ASN A 628 -3.39 3.11 -37.39
C ASN A 628 -4.67 3.21 -36.55
N LYS A 629 -5.10 2.07 -36.00
CA LYS A 629 -6.34 1.94 -35.24
C LYS A 629 -6.38 2.89 -34.05
N LEU A 630 -5.41 2.83 -33.15
CA LEU A 630 -5.43 3.63 -31.93
C LEU A 630 -4.67 4.95 -32.08
N GLN A 631 -5.33 6.08 -31.78
CA GLN A 631 -4.76 7.42 -31.73
C GLN A 631 -5.37 8.22 -30.56
N THR A 632 -4.69 9.25 -30.09
CA THR A 632 -5.19 10.18 -29.05
C THR A 632 -5.03 11.62 -29.53
N ARG A 633 -6.06 12.45 -29.44
CA ARG A 633 -6.01 13.87 -29.83
C ARG A 633 -6.20 14.79 -28.63
N TYR A 634 -5.41 15.84 -28.53
CA TYR A 634 -5.47 16.87 -27.50
C TYR A 634 -5.82 18.19 -28.17
N THR A 635 -6.99 18.74 -27.87
CA THR A 635 -7.45 20.05 -28.33
C THR A 635 -7.60 20.99 -27.13
N ASN A 636 -7.86 22.28 -27.36
CA ASN A 636 -8.11 23.23 -26.27
C ASN A 636 -9.45 22.97 -25.53
N GLU A 637 -10.35 22.14 -26.08
CA GLU A 637 -11.69 21.88 -25.52
C GLU A 637 -11.88 20.44 -25.01
N ARG A 638 -11.08 19.49 -25.52
CA ARG A 638 -11.23 18.06 -25.26
C ARG A 638 -9.97 17.24 -25.53
N MET A 639 -9.84 16.14 -24.79
CA MET A 639 -8.88 15.05 -25.04
C MET A 639 -9.64 13.83 -25.58
N GLU A 640 -9.36 13.39 -26.79
CA GLU A 640 -10.08 12.33 -27.50
C GLU A 640 -9.23 11.07 -27.64
N PHE A 641 -9.83 9.90 -27.42
CA PHE A 641 -9.31 8.58 -27.75
C PHE A 641 -10.01 8.10 -29.02
N ILE A 642 -9.23 7.77 -30.05
CA ILE A 642 -9.70 7.44 -31.39
C ILE A 642 -9.33 5.99 -31.70
N ASP A 643 -10.32 5.17 -32.05
CA ASP A 643 -10.11 3.85 -32.63
C ASP A 643 -10.64 3.83 -34.08
N SER A 644 -9.78 3.49 -35.03
CA SER A 644 -10.11 3.29 -36.43
C SER A 644 -10.80 4.52 -37.06
N GLY A 645 -10.35 5.72 -36.64
CA GLY A 645 -10.87 7.01 -37.10
C GLY A 645 -12.15 7.49 -36.41
N ARG A 646 -12.66 6.77 -35.39
CA ARG A 646 -13.82 7.17 -34.59
C ARG A 646 -13.41 7.47 -33.16
N VAL A 647 -13.95 8.55 -32.58
CA VAL A 647 -13.77 8.84 -31.16
C VAL A 647 -14.52 7.78 -30.35
N VAL A 648 -13.79 6.99 -29.57
CA VAL A 648 -14.33 5.93 -28.69
C VAL A 648 -14.38 6.34 -27.22
N ALA A 649 -13.61 7.35 -26.83
CA ALA A 649 -13.77 8.05 -25.57
C ALA A 649 -13.26 9.49 -25.69
N TYR A 650 -13.75 10.42 -24.89
CA TYR A 650 -13.14 11.75 -24.76
C TYR A 650 -13.41 12.38 -23.40
N VAL A 651 -12.49 13.23 -22.96
CA VAL A 651 -12.63 14.09 -21.78
C VAL A 651 -12.91 15.51 -22.26
N SER A 652 -13.98 16.15 -21.78
CA SER A 652 -14.26 17.56 -22.01
C SER A 652 -14.79 18.19 -20.73
N GLY A 653 -14.15 19.28 -20.28
CA GLY A 653 -14.43 19.87 -18.97
C GLY A 653 -14.23 18.86 -17.83
N GLN A 654 -15.25 18.69 -16.98
CA GLN A 654 -15.26 17.74 -15.86
C GLN A 654 -15.88 16.37 -16.21
N GLN A 655 -16.14 16.10 -17.49
CA GLN A 655 -16.86 14.90 -17.93
C GLN A 655 -15.99 14.02 -18.84
N MET A 656 -15.98 12.71 -18.56
CA MET A 656 -15.43 11.68 -19.43
C MET A 656 -16.57 10.91 -20.11
N ASN A 657 -16.54 10.87 -21.44
CA ASN A 657 -17.51 10.19 -22.27
C ASN A 657 -16.85 8.96 -22.89
N ILE A 658 -17.44 7.77 -22.77
CA ILE A 658 -16.87 6.51 -23.26
C ILE A 658 -17.97 5.77 -24.03
N VAL A 659 -17.66 5.33 -25.26
CA VAL A 659 -18.62 4.62 -26.13
C VAL A 659 -18.87 3.20 -25.63
N SER A 660 -17.84 2.50 -25.16
CA SER A 660 -17.93 1.17 -24.54
C SER A 660 -16.72 0.94 -23.65
N ALA A 661 -16.92 0.34 -22.47
CA ALA A 661 -15.87 0.02 -21.51
C ALA A 661 -16.06 -1.42 -20.99
N THR A 662 -14.96 -2.17 -20.91
CA THR A 662 -14.92 -3.49 -20.28
C THR A 662 -14.09 -3.39 -19.01
N PHE A 663 -14.67 -3.77 -17.87
CA PHE A 663 -14.01 -3.81 -16.57
C PHE A 663 -13.78 -5.26 -16.18
N TRP A 664 -12.53 -5.63 -15.91
CA TRP A 664 -12.16 -7.04 -15.67
C TRP A 664 -12.39 -7.49 -14.21
N ASN A 665 -12.34 -6.55 -13.27
CA ASN A 665 -12.47 -6.84 -11.83
C ASN A 665 -13.69 -6.13 -11.22
N SER A 666 -13.62 -4.80 -11.08
CA SER A 666 -14.72 -3.99 -10.56
C SER A 666 -14.78 -2.59 -11.15
N VAL A 667 -15.95 -1.97 -11.11
CA VAL A 667 -16.16 -0.54 -11.37
C VAL A 667 -17.10 0.04 -10.33
N THR A 668 -16.71 1.16 -9.73
CA THR A 668 -17.54 1.89 -8.77
C THR A 668 -18.23 3.06 -9.45
N ILE A 669 -19.55 3.12 -9.36
CA ILE A 669 -20.40 4.19 -9.90
C ILE A 669 -21.25 4.74 -8.77
N ALA A 670 -20.94 5.95 -8.32
CA ALA A 670 -21.53 6.56 -7.12
C ALA A 670 -21.45 5.59 -5.92
N ASN A 671 -22.56 5.32 -5.26
CA ASN A 671 -22.63 4.44 -4.09
C ASN A 671 -22.79 2.96 -4.47
N HIS A 672 -22.43 2.56 -5.69
CA HIS A 672 -22.58 1.18 -6.14
C HIS A 672 -21.26 0.67 -6.70
N ILE A 673 -20.86 -0.52 -6.28
CA ILE A 673 -19.74 -1.25 -6.86
C ILE A 673 -20.28 -2.43 -7.67
N PHE A 674 -19.80 -2.55 -8.90
CA PHE A 674 -20.10 -3.65 -9.81
C PHE A 674 -18.88 -4.56 -9.80
N GLU A 675 -19.03 -5.77 -9.27
CA GLU A 675 -17.92 -6.71 -9.07
C GLU A 675 -18.24 -8.02 -9.77
N LYS A 676 -17.24 -8.59 -10.44
CA LYS A 676 -17.37 -9.93 -11.02
C LYS A 676 -17.44 -10.95 -9.87
N TYR A 677 -18.54 -11.68 -9.78
CA TYR A 677 -18.71 -12.80 -8.86
C TYR A 677 -18.73 -14.07 -9.70
N ASP A 678 -17.63 -14.84 -9.67
CA ASP A 678 -17.37 -15.98 -10.57
C ASP A 678 -17.46 -15.65 -12.08
N ASN A 679 -17.49 -16.66 -12.96
CA ASN A 679 -17.48 -16.47 -14.41
C ASN A 679 -18.87 -16.22 -15.04
N GLU A 680 -19.94 -16.31 -14.25
CA GLU A 680 -21.32 -16.20 -14.71
C GLU A 680 -22.05 -14.97 -14.14
N PHE A 681 -21.66 -14.46 -12.96
CA PHE A 681 -22.40 -13.40 -12.29
C PHE A 681 -21.64 -12.08 -12.12
N THR A 682 -22.39 -10.99 -12.04
CA THR A 682 -21.91 -9.68 -11.61
C THR A 682 -22.75 -9.26 -10.41
N VAL A 683 -22.09 -9.01 -9.29
CA VAL A 683 -22.72 -8.52 -8.06
C VAL A 683 -22.70 -7.00 -8.08
N ILE A 684 -23.84 -6.40 -7.75
CA ILE A 684 -23.99 -4.95 -7.60
C ILE A 684 -24.25 -4.70 -6.12
N SER A 685 -23.26 -4.13 -5.43
CA SER A 685 -23.35 -3.85 -3.99
C SER A 685 -23.51 -2.36 -3.77
N TYR A 686 -24.51 -1.97 -2.97
CA TYR A 686 -24.65 -0.59 -2.49
C TYR A 686 -23.63 -0.35 -1.37
N VAL A 687 -22.62 0.48 -1.65
CA VAL A 687 -21.54 0.83 -0.72
C VAL A 687 -21.86 2.06 0.14
N GLY A 688 -23.06 2.63 0.02
CA GLY A 688 -23.55 3.63 0.99
C GLY A 688 -23.12 5.07 0.72
N GLY A 689 -24.10 5.94 0.51
CA GLY A 689 -24.02 7.37 0.81
C GLY A 689 -25.06 7.70 1.87
N ALA A 690 -24.75 8.69 2.71
CA ALA A 690 -25.62 9.21 3.75
C ALA A 690 -27.02 9.51 3.19
N VAL A 691 -28.04 9.00 3.88
CA VAL A 691 -29.42 9.42 3.66
C VAL A 691 -29.50 10.87 4.17
N ASN A 692 -29.57 11.83 3.26
CA ASN A 692 -30.14 13.14 3.59
C ASN A 692 -31.61 12.92 3.93
N GLY A 693 -31.91 12.93 5.23
CA GLY A 693 -33.24 12.96 5.82
C GLY A 693 -33.25 13.92 6.98
#